data_AF-A0A1I5VE39-F1
#
_entry.id   AF-A0A1I5VE39-F1
#
_cell.length_a   1.000
_cell.length_b   1.000
_cell.length_c   1.000
_cell.angle_alpha   90.00
_cell.angle_beta   90.00
_cell.angle_gamma   90.00
#
_symmetry.space_group_name_H-M   'P 1'
#
loop_
_entity.id
_entity.type
_entity.pdbx_description
1 polymer ?
#
loop_
_entity_poly.entity_id
_entity_poly.type
_entity_poly.pdbx_seq_one_letter_code
_entity_poly.pdbx_strand_id
1 'polypeptide(L)'
;ASGLATAQGDHAITLVQVGATVQGQYTDAGGTHTAFTVSVASDGKMTVVQNVALEHLVDGSTAAAYNDALNLAGKIAVTATVTDADGDTASTGAIDVGGAVTFLDDGPSITNAVVGSSVTLDEGNTNAGSPPVSHAAAIVLPAGFTAGDDANVPGTGYISTASSGSALLTITSSFGADGPAAGGGVSYALSAVAGSSGVTLTDGTVVDLVQVSPTLVLGVVHNQPTTVAFAISMDGSTGVVTVEQYLSLHNPTPGSSYDETTSLTNGSLSVIATVTDGDGDTASSQAVNVGSQISFHDDGPVFNSVMDAIVANQAGTSFTGLYNAAYGADGLDHLSLALQASGTYSGSAVTFAQSTSSGVTTVQVQDATTHAVIFTFFYTETPQADGGVLMHAYSNSGDPAGSAFFTLDLNADGTYDYTLNSPSVITTTTVTGDSAFSSSGGSQNSLTSPDGQLVITGDLNGAGAQVKASAVGIAVGSTGQQMDPHETLHLNFTQDQTTVSFVLNKWGGNGVADVQFHVLDNGGSVRDFDLQITKPATDITIKIVDTSDNTLLTTNGGVAFNAATSTYTLYVNHTYDNINVTYDHQVSGNATFAFNNITYGEVTTIHDLTMNFGLSATDGDGDVSTLTDPLTIATTSALTLDAHSSAFAPVDGNDGVVIAGGSGNDTLIGGDGNDILIGGAGADKMTGGTGADTFKLDHLDLNIKDLITDYHGAGPGGEGDKIDLTALFDTPVGGNIADYVHYDTSTKALSVDANGSTGGANFVDVAVLQNGPATTGTINILYDDTNHVQHTVTI
;
A
#
# COMPACT_ATOMS: atom_id res chain seq x y z
N ALA A 1 59.87 -12.64 54.59
CA ALA A 1 58.61 -12.43 53.84
C ALA A 1 57.66 -11.64 54.72
N SER A 2 57.03 -10.59 54.19
CA SER A 2 55.98 -9.86 54.92
C SER A 2 54.70 -10.69 55.01
N GLY A 3 54.41 -11.47 53.96
CA GLY A 3 53.12 -12.12 53.78
C GLY A 3 52.10 -11.24 53.04
N LEU A 4 52.54 -10.09 52.53
CA LEU A 4 51.75 -9.14 51.75
C LEU A 4 52.20 -9.17 50.27
N ALA A 5 51.34 -8.71 49.36
CA ALA A 5 51.64 -8.50 47.95
C ALA A 5 51.15 -7.10 47.52
N THR A 6 51.56 -6.65 46.33
CA THR A 6 50.99 -5.44 45.70
C THR A 6 49.66 -5.79 45.04
N ALA A 7 48.64 -4.94 45.16
CA ALA A 7 47.31 -5.15 44.55
C ALA A 7 47.41 -5.32 43.02
N GLN A 8 48.17 -4.43 42.36
CA GLN A 8 48.49 -4.64 40.95
C GLN A 8 49.62 -5.66 40.79
N GLY A 9 49.36 -6.72 40.03
CA GLY A 9 50.36 -7.67 39.54
C GLY A 9 50.82 -8.73 40.55
N ASP A 10 50.20 -8.80 41.74
CA ASP A 10 50.45 -9.83 42.76
C ASP A 10 51.92 -9.97 43.17
N HIS A 11 52.68 -8.88 43.17
CA HIS A 11 54.11 -8.96 43.48
C HIS A 11 54.33 -9.16 44.98
N ALA A 12 54.86 -10.32 45.36
CA ALA A 12 55.15 -10.65 46.75
C ALA A 12 56.13 -9.65 47.41
N ILE A 13 55.78 -9.19 48.61
CA ILE A 13 56.57 -8.21 49.36
C ILE A 13 57.50 -8.90 50.37
N THR A 14 58.74 -8.41 50.41
CA THR A 14 59.78 -8.85 51.35
C THR A 14 60.19 -7.69 52.24
N LEU A 15 60.44 -7.95 53.53
CA LEU A 15 60.87 -6.91 54.47
C LEU A 15 62.40 -6.84 54.49
N VAL A 16 62.94 -5.65 54.25
CA VAL A 16 64.37 -5.35 54.26
C VAL A 16 64.64 -4.22 55.26
N GLN A 17 65.48 -4.47 56.25
CA GLN A 17 65.88 -3.44 57.21
C GLN A 17 67.02 -2.58 56.64
N VAL A 18 66.84 -1.27 56.62
CA VAL A 18 67.83 -0.27 56.20
C VAL A 18 67.99 0.77 57.32
N GLY A 19 69.02 0.60 58.14
CA GLY A 19 69.23 1.44 59.34
C GLY A 19 68.09 1.29 60.35
N ALA A 20 67.47 2.42 60.73
CA ALA A 20 66.31 2.49 61.63
C ALA A 20 64.95 2.36 60.91
N THR A 21 64.96 2.00 59.63
CA THR A 21 63.75 1.83 58.81
C THR A 21 63.61 0.40 58.33
N VAL A 22 62.38 -0.08 58.21
CA VAL A 22 62.03 -1.34 57.55
C VAL A 22 61.28 -0.99 56.27
N GLN A 23 61.79 -1.44 55.14
CA GLN A 23 61.16 -1.29 53.84
C GLN A 23 60.49 -2.60 53.44
N GLY A 24 59.21 -2.55 53.07
CA GLY A 24 58.58 -3.59 52.27
C GLY A 24 59.01 -3.39 50.82
N GLN A 25 59.73 -4.35 50.23
CA GLN A 25 60.21 -4.30 48.86
C GLN A 25 59.57 -5.40 48.01
N TYR A 26 59.18 -5.07 46.78
CA TYR A 26 58.70 -6.01 45.77
C TYR A 26 59.56 -5.90 44.51
N THR A 27 59.48 -6.89 43.61
CA THR A 27 60.23 -6.88 42.35
C THR A 27 59.30 -7.22 41.19
N ASP A 28 59.31 -6.37 40.17
CA ASP A 28 58.58 -6.52 38.92
C ASP A 28 59.55 -6.45 37.71
N ALA A 29 59.01 -6.30 36.51
CA ALA A 29 59.81 -6.19 35.28
C ALA A 29 60.69 -4.92 35.22
N GLY A 30 60.35 -3.88 35.99
CA GLY A 30 61.06 -2.60 36.10
C GLY A 30 62.18 -2.61 37.15
N GLY A 31 62.20 -3.59 38.06
CA GLY A 31 63.24 -3.78 39.05
C GLY A 31 62.70 -3.95 40.46
N THR A 32 63.53 -3.65 41.47
CA THR A 32 63.12 -3.70 42.88
C THR A 32 62.63 -2.33 43.35
N HIS A 33 61.44 -2.32 43.93
CA HIS A 33 60.73 -1.12 44.36
C HIS A 33 60.36 -1.21 45.84
N THR A 34 60.09 -0.07 46.48
CA THR A 34 59.61 0.00 47.87
C THR A 34 58.09 0.17 47.88
N ALA A 35 57.35 -0.81 48.43
CA ALA A 35 55.90 -0.77 48.61
C ALA A 35 55.48 0.07 49.82
N PHE A 36 56.22 -0.01 50.92
CA PHE A 36 56.00 0.83 52.10
C PHE A 36 57.28 0.93 52.94
N THR A 37 57.34 1.95 53.79
CA THR A 37 58.42 2.14 54.77
C THR A 37 57.82 2.33 56.16
N VAL A 38 58.32 1.55 57.12
CA VAL A 38 58.04 1.73 58.55
C VAL A 38 59.30 2.28 59.22
N SER A 39 59.17 3.39 59.94
CA SER A 39 60.28 4.02 60.65
C SER A 39 59.86 4.39 62.07
N VAL A 40 60.82 4.41 62.99
CA VAL A 40 60.60 4.83 64.38
C VAL A 40 61.61 5.90 64.75
N ALA A 41 61.13 7.05 65.19
CA ALA A 41 61.97 8.16 65.63
C ALA A 41 62.49 7.94 67.06
N SER A 42 63.50 8.72 67.46
CA SER A 42 64.11 8.63 68.80
C SER A 42 63.15 8.96 69.95
N ASP A 43 62.02 9.60 69.68
CA ASP A 43 60.93 9.86 70.64
C ASP A 43 59.92 8.69 70.73
N GLY A 44 60.16 7.60 69.98
CA GLY A 44 59.32 6.41 69.95
C GLY A 44 58.12 6.50 69.00
N LYS A 45 57.94 7.61 68.26
CA LYS A 45 56.85 7.72 67.27
C LYS A 45 57.14 6.88 66.04
N MET A 46 56.16 6.08 65.64
CA MET A 46 56.18 5.33 64.40
C MET A 46 55.60 6.17 63.26
N THR A 47 56.21 6.08 62.08
CA THR A 47 55.67 6.61 60.83
C THR A 47 55.66 5.50 59.80
N VAL A 48 54.49 5.29 59.20
CA VAL A 48 54.30 4.38 58.06
C VAL A 48 54.05 5.24 56.84
N VAL A 49 54.82 5.00 55.78
CA VAL A 49 54.60 5.58 54.47
C VAL A 49 54.28 4.44 53.54
N GLN A 50 53.06 4.39 53.02
CA GLN A 50 52.68 3.47 51.96
C GLN A 50 52.94 4.15 50.61
N ASN A 51 53.64 3.45 49.73
CA ASN A 51 54.04 3.93 48.42
C ASN A 51 53.28 3.24 47.29
N VAL A 52 52.73 2.05 47.54
CA VAL A 52 51.95 1.24 46.58
C VAL A 52 50.77 0.59 47.32
N ALA A 53 49.64 0.44 46.63
CA ALA A 53 48.49 -0.30 47.14
C ALA A 53 48.83 -1.79 47.36
N LEU A 54 48.15 -2.43 48.31
CA LEU A 54 48.45 -3.77 48.77
C LEU A 54 47.27 -4.68 48.48
N GLU A 55 47.55 -5.93 48.12
CA GLU A 55 46.54 -6.95 47.85
C GLU A 55 45.83 -7.35 49.15
N HIS A 56 44.53 -7.11 49.20
CA HIS A 56 43.62 -7.60 50.23
C HIS A 56 43.13 -9.02 49.89
N LEU A 57 42.71 -9.78 50.90
CA LEU A 57 42.43 -11.23 50.72
C LEU A 57 40.93 -11.53 50.64
N VAL A 58 40.08 -10.51 50.80
CA VAL A 58 38.63 -10.63 50.86
C VAL A 58 37.99 -9.72 49.82
N ASP A 59 37.87 -10.24 48.61
CA ASP A 59 37.10 -9.59 47.56
C ASP A 59 35.61 -9.55 47.95
N GLY A 60 34.96 -8.41 47.74
CA GLY A 60 33.54 -8.29 47.98
C GLY A 60 32.92 -6.99 47.48
N SER A 61 31.68 -6.73 47.92
CA SER A 61 30.88 -5.59 47.45
C SER A 61 30.34 -4.74 48.59
N THR A 62 30.98 -4.79 49.76
CA THR A 62 30.50 -4.15 50.98
C THR A 62 31.65 -3.45 51.68
N ALA A 63 31.36 -2.37 52.40
CA ALA A 63 32.39 -1.65 53.17
C ALA A 63 33.16 -2.52 54.18
N ALA A 64 32.58 -3.65 54.61
CA ALA A 64 33.24 -4.62 55.49
C ALA A 64 34.14 -5.61 54.74
N ALA A 65 33.87 -5.85 53.45
CA ALA A 65 34.79 -6.56 52.57
C ALA A 65 35.96 -5.63 52.21
N TYR A 66 35.66 -4.38 51.84
CA TYR A 66 36.68 -3.38 51.51
C TYR A 66 37.64 -3.14 52.67
N ASN A 67 37.14 -2.88 53.89
CA ASN A 67 38.03 -2.64 55.04
C ASN A 67 38.59 -3.94 55.66
N ASP A 68 38.97 -4.92 54.83
CA ASP A 68 39.81 -6.00 55.30
C ASP A 68 41.18 -5.41 55.73
N ALA A 69 41.77 -5.99 56.78
CA ALA A 69 42.89 -5.37 57.49
C ALA A 69 44.14 -6.21 57.36
N LEU A 70 45.12 -5.71 56.60
CA LEU A 70 46.48 -6.29 56.58
C LEU A 70 47.30 -5.71 57.71
N ASN A 71 48.13 -6.55 58.35
CA ASN A 71 49.06 -6.09 59.35
C ASN A 71 50.42 -6.81 59.23
N LEU A 72 51.38 -6.32 60.02
CA LEU A 72 52.73 -6.86 60.05
C LEU A 72 53.02 -7.60 61.36
N ALA A 73 51.99 -8.13 62.04
CA ALA A 73 52.14 -8.78 63.35
C ALA A 73 53.21 -9.87 63.34
N GLY A 74 54.12 -9.81 64.31
CA GLY A 74 55.26 -10.71 64.43
C GLY A 74 56.34 -10.54 63.35
N LYS A 75 56.26 -9.52 62.49
CA LYS A 75 57.23 -9.27 61.41
C LYS A 75 58.19 -8.11 61.68
N ILE A 76 57.80 -7.14 62.51
CA ILE A 76 58.60 -5.96 62.85
C ILE A 76 58.60 -5.77 64.36
N ALA A 77 59.78 -5.57 64.95
CA ALA A 77 59.95 -5.31 66.37
C ALA A 77 60.90 -4.13 66.61
N VAL A 78 60.75 -3.47 67.76
CA VAL A 78 61.63 -2.37 68.21
C VAL A 78 62.37 -2.75 69.48
N THR A 79 63.56 -2.18 69.65
CA THR A 79 64.34 -2.23 70.88
C THR A 79 64.66 -0.81 71.31
N ALA A 80 64.28 -0.42 72.52
CA ALA A 80 64.65 0.87 73.09
C ALA A 80 65.96 0.71 73.87
N THR A 81 66.95 1.55 73.59
CA THR A 81 68.24 1.57 74.29
C THR A 81 68.38 2.89 75.02
N VAL A 82 68.60 2.85 76.33
CA VAL A 82 69.04 4.02 77.10
C VAL A 82 70.55 3.97 77.23
N THR A 83 71.21 5.12 77.11
CA THR A 83 72.66 5.27 77.30
C THR A 83 72.88 6.39 78.31
N ASP A 84 73.65 6.14 79.36
CA ASP A 84 73.99 7.20 80.31
C ASP A 84 75.18 8.04 79.83
N ALA A 85 75.67 8.95 80.68
CA ALA A 85 76.66 9.94 80.29
C ALA A 85 78.09 9.38 80.11
N ASP A 86 78.40 8.22 80.67
CA ASP A 86 79.72 7.58 80.51
C ASP A 86 79.73 6.50 79.43
N GLY A 87 78.56 6.17 78.88
CA GLY A 87 78.38 5.33 77.71
C GLY A 87 77.81 3.95 78.01
N ASP A 88 77.42 3.68 79.27
CA ASP A 88 76.75 2.43 79.62
C ASP A 88 75.34 2.38 79.03
N THR A 89 75.00 1.24 78.40
CA THR A 89 73.70 1.05 77.72
C THR A 89 72.84 -0.02 78.36
N ALA A 90 71.53 0.21 78.48
CA ALA A 90 70.54 -0.82 78.77
C ALA A 90 69.46 -0.84 77.68
N SER A 91 69.14 -2.02 77.17
CA SER A 91 68.15 -2.20 76.08
C SER A 91 66.96 -3.03 76.52
N THR A 92 65.78 -2.74 75.96
CA THR A 92 64.64 -3.67 76.03
C THR A 92 64.91 -4.91 75.17
N GLY A 93 64.15 -5.99 75.42
CA GLY A 93 63.99 -7.03 74.41
C GLY A 93 63.28 -6.51 73.15
N ALA A 94 63.25 -7.32 72.10
CA ALA A 94 62.47 -7.02 70.89
C ALA A 94 60.97 -7.00 71.23
N ILE A 95 60.33 -5.85 71.04
CA ILE A 95 58.89 -5.65 71.26
C ILE A 95 58.22 -5.63 69.89
N ASP A 96 57.31 -6.58 69.64
CA ASP A 96 56.53 -6.59 68.39
C ASP A 96 55.69 -5.32 68.30
N VAL A 97 55.83 -4.63 67.18
CA VAL A 97 55.06 -3.43 66.84
C VAL A 97 54.35 -3.59 65.50
N GLY A 98 54.58 -4.69 64.80
CA GLY A 98 54.01 -4.91 63.48
C GLY A 98 52.49 -5.06 63.50
N GLY A 99 51.92 -5.53 64.62
CA GLY A 99 50.46 -5.57 64.83
C GLY A 99 49.82 -4.20 65.05
N ALA A 100 50.63 -3.14 65.25
CA ALA A 100 50.14 -1.76 65.34
C ALA A 100 50.14 -1.05 63.97
N VAL A 101 50.70 -1.68 62.94
CA VAL A 101 50.61 -1.22 61.55
C VAL A 101 49.45 -1.98 60.90
N THR A 102 48.42 -1.23 60.52
CA THR A 102 47.27 -1.75 59.78
C THR A 102 47.15 -1.00 58.46
N PHE A 103 47.07 -1.74 57.36
CA PHE A 103 46.66 -1.23 56.05
C PHE A 103 45.19 -1.58 55.86
N LEU A 104 44.41 -0.63 55.36
CA LEU A 104 42.99 -0.77 55.07
C LEU A 104 42.79 -0.42 53.60
N ASP A 105 41.76 -1.00 53.00
CA ASP A 105 41.39 -0.66 51.64
C ASP A 105 40.41 0.50 51.53
N ASP A 106 40.53 1.20 50.41
CA ASP A 106 39.53 2.15 49.92
C ASP A 106 38.81 1.59 48.69
N GLY A 107 38.03 0.53 48.88
CA GLY A 107 37.30 -0.15 47.80
C GLY A 107 36.40 0.74 46.92
N PRO A 108 35.83 0.18 45.85
CA PRO A 108 35.38 0.96 44.72
C PRO A 108 33.99 1.57 44.98
N SER A 109 33.63 2.58 44.20
CA SER A 109 32.33 3.25 44.34
C SER A 109 31.78 3.79 43.02
N ILE A 110 30.45 3.83 42.93
CA ILE A 110 29.70 4.54 41.89
C ILE A 110 28.85 5.59 42.60
N THR A 111 29.07 6.86 42.26
CA THR A 111 28.38 8.00 42.90
C THR A 111 27.23 8.54 42.04
N ASN A 112 27.27 8.29 40.73
CA ASN A 112 26.22 8.66 39.81
C ASN A 112 26.14 7.65 38.66
N ALA A 113 24.92 7.36 38.22
CA ALA A 113 24.63 6.50 37.09
C ALA A 113 23.38 7.07 36.41
N VAL A 114 23.56 7.68 35.23
CA VAL A 114 22.49 8.36 34.50
C VAL A 114 22.48 7.94 33.04
N VAL A 115 21.28 7.89 32.47
CA VAL A 115 21.07 7.59 31.06
C VAL A 115 21.85 8.59 30.19
N GLY A 116 22.63 8.08 29.23
CA GLY A 116 23.57 8.89 28.44
C GLY A 116 23.48 8.73 26.92
N SER A 117 22.80 7.70 26.42
CA SER A 117 22.60 7.44 24.99
C SER A 117 21.28 6.70 24.76
N SER A 118 20.83 6.68 23.50
CA SER A 118 19.66 5.92 23.05
C SER A 118 20.02 5.03 21.86
N VAL A 119 19.11 4.11 21.55
CA VAL A 119 19.10 3.32 20.33
C VAL A 119 17.75 3.57 19.64
N THR A 120 17.83 3.98 18.39
CA THR A 120 16.68 4.32 17.57
C THR A 120 16.71 3.45 16.32
N LEU A 121 15.72 2.58 16.18
CA LEU A 121 15.49 1.75 15.01
C LEU A 121 14.50 2.44 14.08
N ASP A 122 14.68 2.22 12.79
CA ASP A 122 13.89 2.77 11.69
C ASP A 122 13.95 1.73 10.55
N GLU A 123 12.79 1.27 10.10
CA GLU A 123 12.64 0.18 9.12
C GLU A 123 12.83 0.67 7.67
N GLY A 124 12.71 1.97 7.42
CA GLY A 124 12.78 2.56 6.07
C GLY A 124 14.19 2.69 5.49
N ASN A 125 15.24 2.43 6.28
CA ASN A 125 16.59 2.95 6.05
C ASN A 125 16.56 4.49 5.82
N THR A 126 17.67 5.19 5.97
CA THR A 126 17.67 6.68 5.98
C THR A 126 17.24 7.37 4.66
N ASN A 127 16.73 6.64 3.66
CA ASN A 127 16.21 7.15 2.39
C ASN A 127 14.72 6.81 2.27
N ALA A 128 13.85 7.77 2.61
CA ALA A 128 12.42 7.69 2.36
C ALA A 128 12.09 7.16 0.95
N GLY A 129 11.28 6.09 0.87
CA GLY A 129 10.65 5.61 -0.37
C GLY A 129 11.25 4.36 -1.03
N SER A 130 12.20 3.64 -0.43
CA SER A 130 12.58 2.29 -0.90
C SER A 130 11.89 1.23 -0.06
N PRO A 131 11.31 0.17 -0.65
CA PRO A 131 10.73 -0.94 0.12
C PRO A 131 11.76 -1.53 1.08
N PRO A 132 11.39 -1.83 2.33
CA PRO A 132 12.29 -2.47 3.28
C PRO A 132 12.76 -3.83 2.72
N VAL A 133 14.00 -4.20 3.04
CA VAL A 133 14.55 -5.52 2.72
C VAL A 133 15.28 -6.10 3.92
N SER A 134 15.08 -7.39 4.15
CA SER A 134 15.70 -8.10 5.28
C SER A 134 17.19 -8.34 5.05
N HIS A 135 17.98 -8.24 6.11
CA HIS A 135 19.42 -8.45 6.12
C HIS A 135 19.83 -9.55 7.11
N ALA A 136 20.95 -10.22 6.83
CA ALA A 136 21.43 -11.32 7.67
C ALA A 136 21.70 -10.87 9.12
N ALA A 137 21.09 -11.56 10.09
CA ALA A 137 21.24 -11.29 11.52
C ALA A 137 22.70 -11.37 12.00
N ALA A 138 23.13 -10.37 12.76
CA ALA A 138 24.44 -10.32 13.42
C ALA A 138 24.34 -10.79 14.88
N ILE A 139 23.20 -10.61 15.55
CA ILE A 139 22.96 -11.15 16.90
C ILE A 139 22.68 -12.65 16.79
N VAL A 140 23.53 -13.45 17.43
CA VAL A 140 23.38 -14.91 17.47
C VAL A 140 22.32 -15.29 18.50
N LEU A 141 21.16 -15.74 18.03
CA LEU A 141 20.08 -16.23 18.89
C LEU A 141 20.45 -17.60 19.52
N PRO A 142 20.12 -17.85 20.80
CA PRO A 142 20.34 -19.15 21.43
C PRO A 142 19.50 -20.25 20.79
N ALA A 143 19.97 -21.50 20.91
CA ALA A 143 19.21 -22.67 20.45
C ALA A 143 17.80 -22.71 21.07
N GLY A 144 16.78 -22.83 20.21
CA GLY A 144 15.37 -22.82 20.60
C GLY A 144 14.64 -21.51 20.31
N PHE A 145 15.37 -20.44 19.96
CA PHE A 145 14.80 -19.20 19.43
C PHE A 145 15.08 -19.08 17.94
N THR A 146 14.13 -18.51 17.20
CA THR A 146 14.23 -18.22 15.77
C THR A 146 13.84 -16.76 15.57
N ALA A 147 14.59 -16.05 14.74
CA ALA A 147 14.21 -14.71 14.30
C ALA A 147 12.83 -14.81 13.62
N GLY A 148 11.97 -13.82 13.87
CA GLY A 148 10.74 -13.68 13.09
C GLY A 148 11.06 -13.52 11.60
N ASP A 149 10.11 -13.95 10.77
CA ASP A 149 10.16 -13.80 9.33
C ASP A 149 8.97 -12.93 8.96
N ASP A 150 9.23 -11.68 8.59
CA ASP A 150 8.19 -10.73 8.23
C ASP A 150 7.71 -11.00 6.80
N ALA A 151 6.40 -11.25 6.64
CA ALA A 151 5.84 -11.64 5.35
C ALA A 151 5.83 -10.50 4.32
N ASN A 152 5.89 -9.26 4.80
CA ASN A 152 5.81 -8.05 4.00
C ASN A 152 7.20 -7.54 3.58
N VAL A 153 8.28 -8.05 4.20
CA VAL A 153 9.65 -7.64 3.93
C VAL A 153 10.46 -8.75 3.23
N PRO A 154 10.84 -8.60 1.95
CA PRO A 154 11.60 -9.61 1.24
C PRO A 154 12.94 -9.96 1.90
N GLY A 155 13.24 -11.26 2.00
CA GLY A 155 14.52 -11.78 2.50
C GLY A 155 14.39 -12.55 3.80
N THR A 156 15.48 -12.67 4.56
CA THR A 156 15.48 -13.30 5.90
C THR A 156 16.44 -12.57 6.84
N GLY A 157 16.06 -12.38 8.10
CA GLY A 157 16.90 -11.79 9.14
C GLY A 157 16.28 -10.50 9.68
N TYR A 158 17.09 -9.49 10.03
CA TYR A 158 16.56 -8.24 10.58
C TYR A 158 16.05 -7.31 9.47
N ILE A 159 14.96 -6.61 9.78
CA ILE A 159 14.38 -5.55 8.96
C ILE A 159 14.92 -4.18 9.37
N SER A 160 15.27 -4.00 10.64
CA SER A 160 16.03 -2.83 11.11
C SER A 160 17.11 -3.21 12.15
N THR A 161 18.20 -2.44 12.17
CA THR A 161 19.21 -2.55 13.23
C THR A 161 19.79 -1.18 13.60
N ALA A 162 20.05 -0.98 14.89
CA ALA A 162 20.72 0.21 15.38
C ALA A 162 21.62 -0.10 16.57
N SER A 163 22.71 0.65 16.69
CA SER A 163 23.62 0.59 17.83
C SER A 163 23.74 1.96 18.50
N SER A 164 23.84 1.98 19.82
CA SER A 164 24.13 3.22 20.55
C SER A 164 25.55 3.70 20.25
N GLY A 165 25.74 5.01 20.08
CA GLY A 165 27.06 5.59 19.82
C GLY A 165 28.04 5.47 21.00
N SER A 166 27.54 5.22 22.22
CA SER A 166 28.30 4.98 23.43
C SER A 166 27.49 4.14 24.42
N ALA A 167 27.99 3.93 25.65
CA ALA A 167 27.23 3.24 26.69
C ALA A 167 25.87 3.90 26.94
N LEU A 168 24.80 3.10 27.11
CA LEU A 168 23.49 3.65 27.51
C LEU A 168 23.54 4.35 28.87
N LEU A 169 24.52 3.97 29.71
CA LEU A 169 24.69 4.49 31.06
C LEU A 169 26.03 5.22 31.19
N THR A 170 25.97 6.51 31.52
CA THR A 170 27.13 7.30 31.93
C THR A 170 27.27 7.19 33.45
N ILE A 171 28.41 6.66 33.90
CA ILE A 171 28.71 6.50 35.33
C ILE A 171 29.80 7.45 35.79
N THR A 172 29.75 7.82 37.07
CA THR A 172 30.86 8.46 37.80
C THR A 172 31.34 7.50 38.86
N SER A 173 32.56 6.99 38.70
CA SER A 173 33.14 5.95 39.55
C SER A 173 34.52 6.30 40.10
N SER A 174 34.91 5.59 41.15
CA SER A 174 36.26 5.56 41.74
C SER A 174 36.65 4.12 42.03
N PHE A 175 37.92 3.79 41.80
CA PHE A 175 38.51 2.45 41.97
C PHE A 175 39.54 2.41 43.10
N GLY A 176 39.29 3.14 44.20
CA GLY A 176 40.29 3.23 45.26
C GLY A 176 41.69 3.74 44.85
N ALA A 177 42.67 3.44 45.70
CA ALA A 177 44.07 3.80 45.53
C ALA A 177 44.86 2.80 44.65
N ASP A 178 44.34 1.59 44.48
CA ASP A 178 44.89 0.51 43.66
C ASP A 178 44.46 0.61 42.18
N GLY A 179 43.42 1.40 41.88
CA GLY A 179 43.00 1.69 40.51
C GLY A 179 42.17 0.56 39.90
N PRO A 180 41.79 0.63 38.62
CA PRO A 180 40.89 -0.36 38.03
C PRO A 180 41.53 -1.74 37.89
N ALA A 181 40.67 -2.77 37.92
CA ALA A 181 41.05 -4.15 37.62
C ALA A 181 41.83 -4.31 36.31
N ALA A 182 42.69 -5.32 36.25
CA ALA A 182 43.45 -5.65 35.06
C ALA A 182 42.53 -5.96 33.86
N GLY A 183 42.66 -5.18 32.78
CA GLY A 183 41.81 -5.29 31.58
C GLY A 183 40.67 -4.28 31.51
N GLY A 184 40.49 -3.45 32.54
CA GLY A 184 39.43 -2.44 32.63
C GLY A 184 38.47 -2.77 33.76
N GLY A 185 38.17 -1.78 34.58
CA GLY A 185 37.39 -1.98 35.81
C GLY A 185 35.89 -1.77 35.64
N VAL A 186 35.34 -1.56 34.44
CA VAL A 186 33.89 -1.30 34.28
C VAL A 186 33.25 -2.42 33.48
N SER A 187 32.12 -2.93 33.96
CA SER A 187 31.26 -3.85 33.23
C SER A 187 29.80 -3.40 33.28
N TYR A 188 29.03 -3.79 32.27
CA TYR A 188 27.63 -3.47 32.12
C TYR A 188 26.79 -4.73 31.92
N ALA A 189 25.60 -4.74 32.51
CA ALA A 189 24.62 -5.81 32.36
C ALA A 189 23.21 -5.25 32.16
N LEU A 190 22.46 -5.87 31.24
CA LEU A 190 21.03 -5.71 31.05
C LEU A 190 20.26 -6.43 32.16
N SER A 191 19.14 -5.84 32.57
CA SER A 191 18.18 -6.39 33.52
C SER A 191 16.76 -6.07 33.06
N ALA A 192 16.10 -7.05 32.45
CA ALA A 192 14.73 -6.97 31.95
C ALA A 192 13.73 -7.52 32.96
N VAL A 193 12.55 -6.90 33.02
CA VAL A 193 11.40 -7.40 33.75
C VAL A 193 10.62 -8.33 32.83
N ALA A 194 10.45 -9.59 33.24
CA ALA A 194 9.72 -10.57 32.44
C ALA A 194 8.25 -10.17 32.25
N GLY A 195 7.76 -10.25 31.01
CA GLY A 195 6.40 -9.88 30.61
C GLY A 195 6.41 -8.83 29.51
N SER A 196 5.29 -8.12 29.32
CA SER A 196 5.11 -7.21 28.19
C SER A 196 6.22 -6.15 28.11
N SER A 197 6.78 -6.02 26.91
CA SER A 197 7.72 -4.97 26.54
C SER A 197 7.07 -3.58 26.46
N GLY A 198 5.76 -3.54 26.28
CA GLY A 198 5.00 -2.33 25.96
C GLY A 198 4.78 -2.07 24.48
N VAL A 199 5.42 -2.85 23.59
CA VAL A 199 5.19 -2.79 22.14
C VAL A 199 4.39 -4.01 21.67
N THR A 200 3.75 -3.87 20.52
CA THR A 200 2.96 -4.92 19.86
C THR A 200 3.42 -5.06 18.41
N LEU A 201 3.23 -6.24 17.82
CA LEU A 201 3.29 -6.40 16.37
C LEU A 201 2.14 -5.63 15.70
N THR A 202 2.20 -5.43 14.38
CA THR A 202 1.18 -4.77 13.56
C THR A 202 -0.23 -5.35 13.79
N ASP A 203 -0.34 -6.67 13.95
CA ASP A 203 -1.62 -7.35 14.23
C ASP A 203 -2.17 -7.15 15.67
N GLY A 204 -1.47 -6.35 16.49
CA GLY A 204 -1.80 -6.07 17.89
C GLY A 204 -1.28 -7.12 18.88
N THR A 205 -0.58 -8.17 18.42
CA THR A 205 0.01 -9.18 19.31
C THR A 205 1.10 -8.57 20.18
N VAL A 206 1.02 -8.79 21.49
CA VAL A 206 2.01 -8.29 22.45
C VAL A 206 3.38 -8.92 22.21
N VAL A 207 4.44 -8.13 22.41
CA VAL A 207 5.81 -8.65 22.50
C VAL A 207 6.27 -8.70 23.96
N ASP A 208 6.70 -9.86 24.45
CA ASP A 208 7.17 -10.08 25.82
C ASP A 208 8.70 -10.05 25.89
N LEU A 209 9.27 -9.45 26.94
CA LEU A 209 10.71 -9.49 27.21
C LEU A 209 11.13 -10.77 27.94
N VAL A 210 12.22 -11.36 27.46
CA VAL A 210 12.88 -12.53 28.06
C VAL A 210 14.37 -12.22 28.25
N GLN A 211 14.82 -12.23 29.52
CA GLN A 211 16.25 -12.17 29.83
C GLN A 211 16.91 -13.50 29.50
N VAL A 212 17.87 -13.50 28.58
CA VAL A 212 18.62 -14.71 28.18
C VAL A 212 19.96 -14.80 28.90
N SER A 213 20.69 -13.68 28.98
CA SER A 213 21.97 -13.57 29.66
C SER A 213 22.18 -12.12 30.12
N PRO A 214 23.19 -11.80 30.95
CA PRO A 214 23.46 -10.41 31.36
C PRO A 214 23.67 -9.43 30.19
N THR A 215 23.93 -9.92 28.98
CA THR A 215 24.19 -9.09 27.79
C THR A 215 23.20 -9.32 26.65
N LEU A 216 22.15 -10.12 26.86
CA LEU A 216 21.14 -10.42 25.83
C LEU A 216 19.73 -10.51 26.43
N VAL A 217 18.84 -9.69 25.86
CA VAL A 217 17.39 -9.70 26.10
C VAL A 217 16.69 -9.88 24.76
N LEU A 218 15.65 -10.71 24.73
CA LEU A 218 14.83 -10.92 23.53
C LEU A 218 13.43 -10.36 23.75
N GLY A 219 12.86 -9.71 22.74
CA GLY A 219 11.43 -9.48 22.60
C GLY A 219 10.82 -10.64 21.81
N VAL A 220 10.02 -11.47 22.45
CA VAL A 220 9.39 -12.65 21.85
C VAL A 220 7.89 -12.45 21.65
N VAL A 221 7.35 -13.03 20.60
CA VAL A 221 5.92 -12.91 20.27
C VAL A 221 5.08 -13.61 21.35
N HIS A 222 4.08 -12.91 21.90
CA HIS A 222 3.21 -13.46 22.94
C HIS A 222 2.51 -14.73 22.42
N ASN A 223 2.48 -15.78 23.24
CA ASN A 223 2.01 -17.13 22.88
C ASN A 223 2.82 -17.86 21.79
N GLN A 224 3.90 -17.28 21.26
CA GLN A 224 4.89 -17.93 20.39
C GLN A 224 6.30 -17.65 20.91
N PRO A 225 6.65 -18.13 22.12
CA PRO A 225 7.84 -17.67 22.86
C PRO A 225 9.18 -18.04 22.20
N THR A 226 9.18 -18.82 21.12
CA THR A 226 10.36 -19.16 20.33
C THR A 226 10.58 -18.22 19.14
N THR A 227 9.59 -17.42 18.78
CA THR A 227 9.66 -16.44 17.68
C THR A 227 10.07 -15.09 18.25
N VAL A 228 11.17 -14.53 17.75
CA VAL A 228 11.78 -13.29 18.24
C VAL A 228 11.37 -12.13 17.33
N ALA A 229 10.68 -11.13 17.88
CA ALA A 229 10.32 -9.90 17.18
C ALA A 229 11.49 -8.90 17.17
N PHE A 230 12.27 -8.82 18.25
CA PHE A 230 13.52 -8.06 18.30
C PHE A 230 14.51 -8.64 19.31
N ALA A 231 15.79 -8.38 19.13
CA ALA A 231 16.86 -8.78 20.05
C ALA A 231 17.69 -7.58 20.49
N ILE A 232 17.97 -7.48 21.80
CA ILE A 232 18.78 -6.42 22.41
C ILE A 232 20.05 -7.05 22.95
N SER A 233 21.18 -6.76 22.32
CA SER A 233 22.51 -7.20 22.74
C SER A 233 23.35 -6.06 23.27
N MET A 234 24.09 -6.30 24.35
CA MET A 234 25.01 -5.34 24.95
C MET A 234 26.44 -5.87 24.94
N ASP A 235 27.40 -5.03 24.55
CA ASP A 235 28.80 -5.31 24.87
C ASP A 235 29.05 -5.03 26.36
N GLY A 236 29.32 -6.09 27.13
CA GLY A 236 29.47 -5.99 28.58
C GLY A 236 30.66 -5.15 29.06
N SER A 237 31.60 -4.78 28.19
CA SER A 237 32.77 -3.97 28.53
C SER A 237 32.62 -2.49 28.15
N THR A 238 31.97 -2.22 27.02
CA THR A 238 31.77 -0.85 26.51
C THR A 238 30.39 -0.28 26.85
N GLY A 239 29.43 -1.13 27.21
CA GLY A 239 28.04 -0.75 27.45
C GLY A 239 27.25 -0.36 26.20
N VAL A 240 27.85 -0.47 25.01
CA VAL A 240 27.19 -0.22 23.72
C VAL A 240 26.12 -1.27 23.52
N VAL A 241 24.93 -0.82 23.14
CA VAL A 241 23.78 -1.69 22.87
C VAL A 241 23.51 -1.70 21.39
N THR A 242 23.30 -2.90 20.84
CA THR A 242 22.81 -3.13 19.48
C THR A 242 21.45 -3.79 19.56
N VAL A 243 20.52 -3.31 18.77
CA VAL A 243 19.18 -3.89 18.64
C VAL A 243 18.97 -4.30 17.20
N GLU A 244 18.40 -5.48 17.01
CA GLU A 244 17.91 -5.98 15.72
C GLU A 244 16.41 -6.21 15.85
N GLN A 245 15.63 -5.68 14.91
CA GLN A 245 14.20 -5.90 14.75
C GLN A 245 13.97 -6.88 13.59
N TYR A 246 13.10 -7.85 13.79
CA TYR A 246 12.82 -8.94 12.84
C TYR A 246 11.37 -8.97 12.36
N LEU A 247 10.44 -8.36 13.12
CA LEU A 247 9.03 -8.24 12.78
C LEU A 247 8.61 -6.78 12.95
N SER A 248 7.78 -6.31 12.03
CA SER A 248 7.14 -5.00 12.08
C SER A 248 6.38 -4.81 13.41
N LEU A 249 6.44 -3.59 13.93
CA LEU A 249 5.82 -3.22 15.20
C LEU A 249 4.74 -2.17 14.96
N HIS A 250 3.59 -2.33 15.60
CA HIS A 250 2.49 -1.38 15.49
C HIS A 250 2.84 -0.04 16.12
N ASN A 251 2.63 1.04 15.37
CA ASN A 251 2.62 2.38 15.92
C ASN A 251 1.20 2.85 16.22
N PRO A 252 0.89 3.20 17.47
CA PRO A 252 -0.49 3.48 17.87
C PRO A 252 -1.01 4.83 17.41
N THR A 253 -0.20 5.65 16.73
CA THR A 253 -0.59 7.00 16.33
C THR A 253 -0.35 7.16 14.83
N PRO A 254 -1.38 6.96 14.00
CA PRO A 254 -1.27 7.29 12.59
C PRO A 254 -0.90 8.76 12.42
N GLY A 255 0.07 9.04 11.58
CA GLY A 255 0.55 10.37 11.33
C GLY A 255 1.04 10.58 9.90
N SER A 256 1.86 11.61 9.74
CA SER A 256 2.26 12.11 8.40
C SER A 256 3.75 12.38 8.33
N SER A 257 4.45 12.22 9.45
CA SER A 257 5.90 12.26 9.47
C SER A 257 6.49 10.87 9.24
N TYR A 258 5.69 9.80 9.38
CA TYR A 258 6.09 8.41 9.14
C TYR A 258 7.36 8.08 9.94
N ASP A 259 7.51 8.72 11.10
CA ASP A 259 8.63 8.69 12.05
C ASP A 259 8.12 8.63 13.49
N GLU A 260 6.85 8.30 13.65
CA GLU A 260 6.17 8.21 14.91
C GLU A 260 6.92 7.21 15.79
N THR A 261 7.16 7.58 17.05
CA THR A 261 8.07 6.82 17.90
C THR A 261 7.31 5.97 18.89
N THR A 262 7.50 4.66 18.83
CA THR A 262 7.16 3.74 19.91
C THR A 262 8.41 3.32 20.67
N SER A 263 8.30 3.06 21.98
CA SER A 263 9.45 2.67 22.81
C SER A 263 9.04 1.62 23.83
N LEU A 264 10.03 0.89 24.35
CA LEU A 264 9.76 -0.05 25.44
C LEU A 264 9.20 0.72 26.64
N THR A 265 8.22 0.11 27.32
CA THR A 265 7.57 0.72 28.49
C THR A 265 8.60 1.01 29.57
N ASN A 266 8.49 2.18 30.19
CA ASN A 266 9.31 2.59 31.30
C ASN A 266 9.25 1.53 32.43
N GLY A 267 10.38 0.88 32.71
CA GLY A 267 10.51 -0.15 33.76
C GLY A 267 10.71 -1.55 33.23
N SER A 268 10.49 -1.77 31.93
CA SER A 268 10.66 -3.06 31.27
C SER A 268 12.12 -3.47 31.13
N LEU A 269 13.04 -2.51 30.94
CA LEU A 269 14.46 -2.74 30.75
C LEU A 269 15.30 -1.76 31.58
N SER A 270 16.33 -2.27 32.24
CA SER A 270 17.31 -1.50 33.01
C SER A 270 18.74 -1.94 32.72
N VAL A 271 19.71 -1.09 33.03
CA VAL A 271 21.16 -1.37 32.99
C VAL A 271 21.74 -1.25 34.39
N ILE A 272 22.63 -2.17 34.72
CA ILE A 272 23.46 -2.14 35.92
C ILE A 272 24.92 -2.02 35.46
N ALA A 273 25.64 -1.04 36.00
CA ALA A 273 27.10 -0.97 35.84
C ALA A 273 27.77 -1.47 37.11
N THR A 274 28.83 -2.27 36.95
CA THR A 274 29.66 -2.76 38.05
C THR A 274 31.09 -2.31 37.82
N VAL A 275 31.67 -1.67 38.83
CA VAL A 275 33.08 -1.31 38.86
C VAL A 275 33.86 -2.31 39.69
N THR A 276 35.04 -2.68 39.23
CA THR A 276 36.00 -3.57 39.89
C THR A 276 37.36 -2.88 39.94
N ASP A 277 37.95 -2.79 41.12
CA ASP A 277 39.30 -2.25 41.31
C ASP A 277 40.37 -3.36 41.25
N GLY A 278 41.59 -3.02 41.62
CA GLY A 278 42.82 -3.74 41.28
C GLY A 278 42.98 -5.07 42.01
N ASP A 279 42.49 -5.16 43.24
CA ASP A 279 42.44 -6.38 44.06
C ASP A 279 41.10 -7.13 43.98
N GLY A 280 40.14 -6.60 43.23
CA GLY A 280 38.94 -7.34 42.82
C GLY A 280 37.67 -7.02 43.60
N ASP A 281 37.70 -6.04 44.50
CA ASP A 281 36.48 -5.50 45.11
C ASP A 281 35.54 -4.92 44.05
N THR A 282 34.24 -4.90 44.33
CA THR A 282 33.22 -4.49 43.35
C THR A 282 32.16 -3.54 43.91
N ALA A 283 31.77 -2.53 43.14
CA ALA A 283 30.61 -1.69 43.44
C ALA A 283 29.67 -1.63 42.23
N SER A 284 28.37 -1.83 42.47
CA SER A 284 27.36 -1.80 41.41
C SER A 284 26.43 -0.60 41.55
N SER A 285 25.99 -0.05 40.43
CA SER A 285 24.91 0.92 40.40
C SER A 285 23.59 0.24 40.78
N GLN A 286 22.61 1.04 41.19
CA GLN A 286 21.23 0.56 41.13
C GLN A 286 20.84 0.29 39.68
N ALA A 287 19.80 -0.52 39.47
CA ALA A 287 19.23 -0.71 38.14
C ALA A 287 18.70 0.64 37.62
N VAL A 288 19.30 1.14 36.54
CA VAL A 288 18.89 2.39 35.88
C VAL A 288 18.04 2.04 34.69
N ASN A 289 16.83 2.57 34.67
CA ASN A 289 15.86 2.31 33.62
C ASN A 289 16.29 2.89 32.28
N VAL A 290 16.25 2.06 31.24
CA VAL A 290 16.59 2.44 29.86
C VAL A 290 15.53 2.02 28.85
N GLY A 291 14.35 1.57 29.31
CA GLY A 291 13.29 1.10 28.40
C GLY A 291 12.93 2.14 27.33
N SER A 292 12.71 3.38 27.75
CA SER A 292 12.42 4.50 26.85
C SER A 292 13.63 5.02 26.07
N GLN A 293 14.78 4.35 26.14
CA GLN A 293 15.95 4.65 25.29
C GLN A 293 16.07 3.68 24.13
N ILE A 294 15.24 2.64 24.09
CA ILE A 294 15.10 1.74 22.95
C ILE A 294 13.80 2.11 22.27
N SER A 295 13.92 2.75 21.12
CA SER A 295 12.80 3.31 20.37
C SER A 295 12.78 2.77 18.94
N PHE A 296 11.58 2.54 18.43
CA PHE A 296 11.27 2.05 17.09
C PHE A 296 10.48 3.15 16.39
N HIS A 297 10.97 3.59 15.24
CA HIS A 297 10.27 4.53 14.36
C HIS A 297 9.52 3.74 13.33
N ASP A 298 8.39 4.30 12.95
CA ASP A 298 7.58 3.79 11.84
C ASP A 298 8.28 3.88 10.50
N ASP A 299 7.82 3.10 9.54
CA ASP A 299 8.08 3.31 8.13
C ASP A 299 6.77 3.40 7.34
N GLY A 300 6.10 4.54 7.44
CA GLY A 300 4.80 4.73 6.79
C GLY A 300 4.81 4.60 5.26
N PRO A 301 3.62 4.57 4.62
CA PRO A 301 3.49 4.28 3.23
C PRO A 301 3.94 5.48 2.40
N VAL A 302 4.46 5.21 1.21
CA VAL A 302 4.86 6.23 0.25
C VAL A 302 4.17 5.95 -1.08
N PHE A 303 3.34 6.89 -1.54
CA PHE A 303 2.75 6.86 -2.88
C PHE A 303 3.46 7.90 -3.76
N ASN A 304 4.34 7.45 -4.64
CA ASN A 304 5.26 8.31 -5.38
C ASN A 304 4.63 8.88 -6.65
N SER A 305 4.10 7.99 -7.50
CA SER A 305 3.58 8.36 -8.82
C SER A 305 2.59 7.33 -9.35
N VAL A 306 1.83 7.74 -10.37
CA VAL A 306 0.95 6.90 -11.16
C VAL A 306 1.11 7.28 -12.63
N MET A 307 1.09 6.28 -13.51
CA MET A 307 1.07 6.50 -14.94
C MET A 307 -0.35 6.84 -15.38
N ASP A 308 -0.54 7.97 -16.05
CA ASP A 308 -1.84 8.38 -16.56
C ASP A 308 -2.26 7.58 -17.80
N ALA A 309 -3.50 7.78 -18.29
CA ALA A 309 -4.00 7.03 -19.44
C ALA A 309 -4.82 7.85 -20.45
N ILE A 310 -4.61 7.51 -21.73
CA ILE A 310 -5.43 7.94 -22.87
C ILE A 310 -6.03 6.70 -23.53
N VAL A 311 -7.35 6.66 -23.65
CA VAL A 311 -8.11 5.48 -24.02
C VAL A 311 -9.02 5.82 -25.19
N ALA A 312 -8.99 5.00 -26.24
CA ALA A 312 -9.97 5.12 -27.30
C ALA A 312 -11.37 4.83 -26.74
N ASN A 313 -12.32 5.70 -27.10
CA ASN A 313 -13.70 5.66 -26.67
C ASN A 313 -14.48 4.55 -27.40
N GLN A 314 -14.10 3.31 -27.14
CA GLN A 314 -14.65 2.11 -27.74
C GLN A 314 -14.97 1.09 -26.64
N ALA A 315 -16.14 0.45 -26.75
CA ALA A 315 -16.54 -0.57 -25.79
C ALA A 315 -15.56 -1.76 -25.84
N GLY A 316 -15.13 -2.21 -24.68
CA GLY A 316 -14.20 -3.33 -24.51
C GLY A 316 -12.73 -2.93 -24.53
N THR A 317 -12.37 -1.67 -24.76
CA THR A 317 -10.97 -1.22 -24.63
C THR A 317 -10.54 -1.37 -23.17
N SER A 318 -9.46 -2.12 -22.95
CA SER A 318 -8.90 -2.38 -21.63
C SER A 318 -7.39 -2.28 -21.65
N PHE A 319 -6.78 -1.88 -20.54
CA PHE A 319 -5.34 -1.86 -20.36
C PHE A 319 -4.96 -2.00 -18.89
N THR A 320 -3.69 -2.34 -18.67
CA THR A 320 -3.04 -2.34 -17.36
C THR A 320 -2.01 -1.22 -17.35
N GLY A 321 -2.16 -0.27 -16.42
CA GLY A 321 -1.18 0.76 -16.12
C GLY A 321 -0.37 0.46 -14.86
N LEU A 322 0.58 1.33 -14.55
CA LEU A 322 1.52 1.17 -13.45
C LEU A 322 1.42 2.35 -12.49
N TYR A 323 1.73 2.09 -11.23
CA TYR A 323 1.96 3.11 -10.22
C TYR A 323 3.11 2.67 -9.31
N ASN A 324 3.72 3.63 -8.62
CA ASN A 324 4.82 3.38 -7.73
C ASN A 324 4.42 3.73 -6.29
N ALA A 325 4.21 2.70 -5.47
CA ALA A 325 4.03 2.85 -4.04
C ALA A 325 4.85 1.83 -3.25
N ALA A 326 5.18 2.18 -2.02
CA ALA A 326 5.72 1.30 -0.99
C ALA A 326 4.85 1.42 0.25
N TYR A 327 4.66 0.33 0.99
CA TYR A 327 3.68 0.23 2.06
C TYR A 327 4.30 -0.05 3.44
N GLY A 328 5.57 0.34 3.64
CA GLY A 328 6.27 0.04 4.87
C GLY A 328 6.61 -1.44 5.07
N ALA A 329 7.18 -1.74 6.24
CA ALA A 329 7.55 -3.08 6.66
C ALA A 329 6.34 -3.86 7.19
N ASP A 330 5.31 -3.16 7.64
CA ASP A 330 4.05 -3.72 8.11
C ASP A 330 3.06 -4.02 6.96
N GLY A 331 3.33 -3.47 5.76
CA GLY A 331 2.69 -3.81 4.51
C GLY A 331 1.34 -3.11 4.29
N LEU A 332 0.72 -3.38 3.14
CA LEU A 332 -0.55 -2.76 2.78
C LEU A 332 -1.73 -3.29 3.62
N ASP A 333 -2.52 -2.38 4.20
CA ASP A 333 -3.89 -2.70 4.67
C ASP A 333 -4.89 -2.55 3.52
N HIS A 334 -5.00 -1.34 2.95
CA HIS A 334 -5.86 -1.12 1.78
C HIS A 334 -5.48 0.10 0.93
N LEU A 335 -5.81 0.02 -0.35
CA LEU A 335 -5.80 1.14 -1.28
C LEU A 335 -7.17 1.82 -1.32
N SER A 336 -7.16 3.12 -1.58
CA SER A 336 -8.35 3.93 -1.75
C SER A 336 -8.28 4.72 -3.05
N LEU A 337 -9.45 4.85 -3.67
CA LEU A 337 -9.67 5.54 -4.93
C LEU A 337 -10.80 6.56 -4.72
N ALA A 338 -10.66 7.78 -5.24
CA ALA A 338 -11.71 8.79 -5.16
C ALA A 338 -11.78 9.61 -6.45
N LEU A 339 -12.93 9.62 -7.11
CA LEU A 339 -13.17 10.52 -8.23
C LEU A 339 -13.10 11.98 -7.75
N GLN A 340 -12.26 12.80 -8.38
CA GLN A 340 -12.16 14.22 -8.05
C GLN A 340 -13.40 15.01 -8.50
N ALA A 341 -13.52 16.27 -8.07
CA ALA A 341 -14.72 17.07 -8.31
C ALA A 341 -14.79 17.74 -9.70
N SER A 342 -13.75 17.62 -10.53
CA SER A 342 -13.67 18.28 -11.84
C SER A 342 -12.96 17.44 -12.88
N GLY A 343 -13.27 17.70 -14.15
CA GLY A 343 -12.64 17.08 -15.31
C GLY A 343 -12.96 17.87 -16.58
N THR A 344 -12.90 17.22 -17.73
CA THR A 344 -13.34 17.82 -19.00
C THR A 344 -14.28 16.88 -19.76
N TYR A 345 -15.21 17.47 -20.51
CA TYR A 345 -16.08 16.77 -21.43
C TYR A 345 -16.10 17.52 -22.76
N SER A 346 -15.74 16.84 -23.86
CA SER A 346 -15.64 17.43 -25.20
C SER A 346 -14.80 18.73 -25.22
N GLY A 347 -13.70 18.75 -24.45
CA GLY A 347 -12.80 19.90 -24.30
C GLY A 347 -13.33 21.05 -23.43
N SER A 348 -14.53 20.94 -22.86
CA SER A 348 -15.09 21.93 -21.93
C SER A 348 -14.95 21.47 -20.48
N ALA A 349 -14.72 22.41 -19.56
CA ALA A 349 -14.62 22.10 -18.14
C ALA A 349 -15.96 21.61 -17.57
N VAL A 350 -15.92 20.52 -16.81
CA VAL A 350 -17.08 19.96 -16.10
C VAL A 350 -16.79 19.77 -14.62
N THR A 351 -17.86 19.73 -13.83
CA THR A 351 -17.81 19.31 -12.43
C THR A 351 -18.48 17.95 -12.27
N PHE A 352 -17.96 17.16 -11.33
CA PHE A 352 -18.50 15.87 -10.93
C PHE A 352 -19.18 16.07 -9.58
N ALA A 353 -20.48 16.36 -9.58
CA ALA A 353 -21.25 16.53 -8.36
C ALA A 353 -21.65 15.16 -7.80
N GLN A 354 -21.09 14.82 -6.64
CA GLN A 354 -21.18 13.48 -6.06
C GLN A 354 -22.10 13.44 -4.84
N SER A 355 -22.87 12.35 -4.71
CA SER A 355 -23.64 12.05 -3.49
C SER A 355 -23.69 10.55 -3.25
N THR A 356 -23.33 10.12 -2.04
CA THR A 356 -23.24 8.70 -1.69
C THR A 356 -24.38 8.31 -0.76
N SER A 357 -25.07 7.22 -1.08
CA SER A 357 -26.12 6.63 -0.24
C SER A 357 -26.05 5.12 -0.30
N SER A 358 -26.01 4.46 0.87
CA SER A 358 -25.98 3.00 1.00
C SER A 358 -24.87 2.32 0.17
N GLY A 359 -23.69 2.94 0.09
CA GLY A 359 -22.52 2.41 -0.65
C GLY A 359 -22.53 2.67 -2.16
N VAL A 360 -23.57 3.32 -2.70
CA VAL A 360 -23.63 3.75 -4.10
C VAL A 360 -23.38 5.24 -4.19
N THR A 361 -22.39 5.65 -4.98
CA THR A 361 -22.14 7.06 -5.29
C THR A 361 -22.83 7.42 -6.60
N THR A 362 -23.68 8.44 -6.57
CA THR A 362 -24.26 9.07 -7.76
C THR A 362 -23.37 10.22 -8.20
N VAL A 363 -23.02 10.26 -9.48
CA VAL A 363 -22.20 11.31 -10.09
C VAL A 363 -23.00 12.02 -11.17
N GLN A 364 -23.26 13.31 -10.97
CA GLN A 364 -23.80 14.17 -12.01
C GLN A 364 -22.65 14.92 -12.68
N VAL A 365 -22.45 14.66 -13.97
CA VAL A 365 -21.49 15.40 -14.78
C VAL A 365 -22.18 16.69 -15.24
N GLN A 366 -21.67 17.82 -14.79
CA GLN A 366 -22.29 19.13 -15.00
C GLN A 366 -21.36 20.06 -15.75
N ASP A 367 -21.91 20.88 -16.64
CA ASP A 367 -21.17 22.01 -17.20
C ASP A 367 -20.69 22.92 -16.05
N ALA A 368 -19.39 23.19 -15.99
CA ALA A 368 -18.79 23.86 -14.83
C ALA A 368 -19.26 25.31 -14.63
N THR A 369 -19.85 25.93 -15.65
CA THR A 369 -20.32 27.32 -15.60
C THR A 369 -21.81 27.39 -15.28
N THR A 370 -22.62 26.64 -16.01
CA THR A 370 -24.09 26.67 -15.95
C THR A 370 -24.67 25.70 -14.93
N HIS A 371 -23.89 24.72 -14.47
CA HIS A 371 -24.32 23.60 -13.61
C HIS A 371 -25.45 22.77 -14.23
N ALA A 372 -25.63 22.85 -15.55
CA ALA A 372 -26.57 21.99 -16.27
C ALA A 372 -26.02 20.56 -16.26
N VAL A 373 -26.85 19.60 -15.83
CA VAL A 373 -26.50 18.17 -15.87
C VAL A 373 -26.44 17.73 -17.32
N ILE A 374 -25.29 17.21 -17.73
CA ILE A 374 -25.05 16.66 -19.06
C ILE A 374 -25.50 15.19 -19.07
N PHE A 375 -25.02 14.42 -18.09
CA PHE A 375 -25.44 13.04 -17.86
C PHE A 375 -25.19 12.64 -16.40
N THR A 376 -25.73 11.48 -16.00
CA THR A 376 -25.52 10.91 -14.67
C THR A 376 -25.04 9.47 -14.81
N PHE A 377 -24.08 9.10 -13.96
CA PHE A 377 -23.69 7.72 -13.75
C PHE A 377 -23.57 7.44 -12.25
N PHE A 378 -23.33 6.18 -11.92
CA PHE A 378 -23.20 5.70 -10.55
C PHE A 378 -21.94 4.85 -10.46
N TYR A 379 -21.38 4.72 -9.26
CA TYR A 379 -20.35 3.73 -9.02
C TYR A 379 -20.45 3.14 -7.61
N THR A 380 -19.85 1.97 -7.46
CA THR A 380 -19.58 1.30 -6.18
C THR A 380 -18.10 0.96 -6.10
N GLU A 381 -17.52 1.07 -4.91
CA GLU A 381 -16.17 0.62 -4.59
C GLU A 381 -16.24 -0.70 -3.81
N THR A 382 -15.44 -1.67 -4.24
CA THR A 382 -15.36 -2.99 -3.59
C THR A 382 -13.90 -3.26 -3.20
N PRO A 383 -13.60 -3.43 -1.90
CA PRO A 383 -12.27 -3.85 -1.47
C PRO A 383 -11.93 -5.23 -2.02
N GLN A 384 -10.68 -5.40 -2.44
CA GLN A 384 -10.13 -6.64 -2.97
C GLN A 384 -9.38 -7.42 -1.88
N ALA A 385 -9.13 -8.71 -2.14
CA ALA A 385 -8.50 -9.60 -1.15
C ALA A 385 -7.00 -9.34 -0.95
N ASP A 386 -6.36 -8.68 -1.91
CA ASP A 386 -4.96 -8.28 -1.90
C ASP A 386 -4.74 -6.90 -1.24
N GLY A 387 -5.80 -6.24 -0.77
CA GLY A 387 -5.77 -4.85 -0.29
C GLY A 387 -6.10 -3.82 -1.38
N GLY A 388 -6.30 -4.24 -2.64
CA GLY A 388 -6.72 -3.37 -3.73
C GLY A 388 -8.16 -2.87 -3.63
N VAL A 389 -8.58 -2.08 -4.61
CA VAL A 389 -9.96 -1.55 -4.70
C VAL A 389 -10.48 -1.48 -6.13
N LEU A 390 -11.66 -2.06 -6.35
CA LEU A 390 -12.39 -2.00 -7.62
C LEU A 390 -13.50 -0.96 -7.57
N MET A 391 -13.40 0.06 -8.42
CA MET A 391 -14.50 0.93 -8.79
C MET A 391 -15.24 0.37 -10.00
N HIS A 392 -16.51 0.04 -9.81
CA HIS A 392 -17.41 -0.37 -10.87
C HIS A 392 -18.43 0.74 -11.13
N ALA A 393 -18.29 1.42 -12.27
CA ALA A 393 -19.19 2.47 -12.71
C ALA A 393 -20.24 1.93 -13.68
N TYR A 394 -21.48 2.41 -13.57
CA TYR A 394 -22.63 1.97 -14.34
C TYR A 394 -23.67 3.10 -14.50
N SER A 395 -24.52 3.03 -15.53
CA SER A 395 -25.47 4.11 -15.84
C SER A 395 -26.85 3.93 -15.19
N ASN A 396 -27.20 2.74 -14.69
CA ASN A 396 -28.47 2.47 -14.02
C ASN A 396 -28.27 1.73 -12.69
N SER A 397 -28.56 2.40 -11.58
CA SER A 397 -28.44 1.80 -10.25
C SER A 397 -29.38 0.64 -9.96
N GLY A 398 -30.45 0.47 -10.74
CA GLY A 398 -31.35 -0.70 -10.66
C GLY A 398 -30.88 -1.91 -11.47
N ASP A 399 -29.89 -1.73 -12.37
CA ASP A 399 -29.31 -2.79 -13.19
C ASP A 399 -27.79 -2.55 -13.42
N PRO A 400 -26.95 -2.62 -12.37
CA PRO A 400 -25.53 -2.31 -12.51
C PRO A 400 -24.81 -3.20 -13.54
N ALA A 401 -25.09 -4.51 -13.53
CA ALA A 401 -24.45 -5.47 -14.44
C ALA A 401 -24.86 -5.28 -15.90
N GLY A 402 -26.13 -4.93 -16.16
CA GLY A 402 -26.62 -4.67 -17.53
C GLY A 402 -26.32 -3.27 -18.05
N SER A 403 -25.76 -2.38 -17.22
CA SER A 403 -25.50 -0.97 -17.55
C SER A 403 -24.08 -0.51 -17.21
N ALA A 404 -23.12 -1.44 -17.17
CA ALA A 404 -21.71 -1.16 -16.89
C ALA A 404 -21.18 -0.06 -17.83
N PHE A 405 -20.52 0.94 -17.25
CA PHE A 405 -19.93 2.08 -17.95
C PHE A 405 -18.42 1.90 -18.07
N PHE A 406 -17.71 1.86 -16.94
CA PHE A 406 -16.29 1.50 -16.88
C PHE A 406 -15.97 0.78 -15.57
N THR A 407 -14.83 0.09 -15.53
CA THR A 407 -14.24 -0.45 -14.31
C THR A 407 -12.82 0.09 -14.17
N LEU A 408 -12.42 0.39 -12.94
CA LEU A 408 -11.05 0.76 -12.56
C LEU A 408 -10.69 -0.07 -11.32
N ASP A 409 -9.77 -1.00 -11.47
CA ASP A 409 -9.23 -1.83 -10.39
C ASP A 409 -7.82 -1.36 -10.05
N LEU A 410 -7.60 -0.97 -8.79
CA LEU A 410 -6.28 -0.58 -8.30
C LEU A 410 -5.71 -1.76 -7.49
N ASN A 411 -4.74 -2.47 -8.06
CA ASN A 411 -4.20 -3.72 -7.53
C ASN A 411 -3.03 -3.45 -6.57
N ALA A 412 -2.78 -4.31 -5.60
CA ALA A 412 -1.69 -4.12 -4.61
C ALA A 412 -0.27 -4.36 -5.16
N ASP A 413 -0.14 -4.82 -6.41
CA ASP A 413 1.13 -5.17 -7.03
C ASP A 413 1.80 -4.00 -7.81
N GLY A 414 1.30 -2.79 -7.64
CA GLY A 414 1.77 -1.61 -8.37
C GLY A 414 1.11 -1.44 -9.74
N THR A 415 0.04 -2.17 -10.04
CA THR A 415 -0.71 -2.04 -11.31
C THR A 415 -2.13 -1.53 -11.11
N TYR A 416 -2.72 -0.95 -12.15
CA TYR A 416 -4.15 -0.67 -12.19
C TYR A 416 -4.74 -1.12 -13.52
N ASP A 417 -5.93 -1.70 -13.49
CA ASP A 417 -6.64 -2.16 -14.66
C ASP A 417 -7.83 -1.26 -14.94
N TYR A 418 -7.93 -0.76 -16.17
CA TYR A 418 -9.09 -0.02 -16.63
C TYR A 418 -9.78 -0.74 -17.76
N THR A 419 -11.11 -0.74 -17.77
CA THR A 419 -11.91 -1.21 -18.90
C THR A 419 -13.07 -0.27 -19.16
N LEU A 420 -13.17 0.22 -20.41
CA LEU A 420 -14.35 0.95 -20.87
C LEU A 420 -15.40 -0.06 -21.34
N ASN A 421 -16.42 -0.32 -20.53
CA ASN A 421 -17.46 -1.31 -20.83
C ASN A 421 -18.48 -0.78 -21.86
N SER A 422 -18.79 0.51 -21.82
CA SER A 422 -19.71 1.17 -22.75
C SER A 422 -19.30 2.63 -22.96
N PRO A 423 -19.21 3.13 -24.21
CA PRO A 423 -18.99 4.56 -24.49
C PRO A 423 -20.28 5.40 -24.30
N SER A 424 -21.37 4.78 -23.86
CA SER A 424 -22.66 5.43 -23.72
C SER A 424 -23.26 5.21 -22.34
N VAL A 425 -23.94 6.22 -21.83
CA VAL A 425 -24.71 6.18 -20.59
C VAL A 425 -26.19 6.34 -20.87
N ILE A 426 -27.03 5.65 -20.11
CA ILE A 426 -28.48 5.77 -20.22
C ILE A 426 -28.99 6.61 -19.05
N THR A 427 -29.52 7.78 -19.33
CA THR A 427 -30.24 8.57 -18.32
C THR A 427 -31.71 8.15 -18.34
N THR A 428 -32.15 7.36 -17.36
CA THR A 428 -33.55 6.90 -17.29
C THR A 428 -34.38 7.74 -16.31
N THR A 429 -35.49 8.31 -16.77
CA THR A 429 -36.55 8.85 -15.90
C THR A 429 -37.67 7.83 -15.81
N THR A 430 -38.10 7.49 -14.60
CA THR A 430 -39.34 6.72 -14.38
C THR A 430 -40.41 7.61 -13.77
N VAL A 431 -41.54 7.76 -14.45
CA VAL A 431 -42.74 8.41 -13.90
C VAL A 431 -43.81 7.35 -13.63
N THR A 432 -44.18 7.27 -12.36
CA THR A 432 -45.31 6.45 -11.90
C THR A 432 -46.59 7.26 -11.97
N GLY A 433 -47.64 6.67 -12.55
CA GLY A 433 -48.94 7.32 -12.78
C GLY A 433 -49.56 7.93 -11.52
N ASP A 434 -49.29 7.35 -10.36
CA ASP A 434 -49.86 7.77 -9.06
C ASP A 434 -49.12 8.96 -8.43
N SER A 435 -47.79 8.91 -8.38
CA SER A 435 -46.95 9.86 -7.63
C SER A 435 -46.46 11.04 -8.47
N ALA A 436 -46.19 10.83 -9.76
CA ALA A 436 -45.59 11.85 -10.63
C ALA A 436 -46.61 12.85 -11.18
N PHE A 437 -47.88 12.44 -11.34
CA PHE A 437 -48.96 13.27 -11.89
C PHE A 437 -49.99 13.69 -10.83
N SER A 438 -49.62 13.57 -9.55
CA SER A 438 -50.32 14.06 -8.35
C SER A 438 -51.84 13.90 -8.42
N SER A 439 -52.38 12.69 -8.19
CA SER A 439 -53.82 12.39 -8.06
C SER A 439 -54.74 13.45 -8.69
N SER A 440 -54.62 13.71 -10.00
CA SER A 440 -55.29 14.88 -10.59
C SER A 440 -56.81 14.71 -10.49
N GLY A 441 -57.29 13.46 -10.38
CA GLY A 441 -58.65 13.04 -10.03
C GLY A 441 -59.74 13.44 -11.03
N GLY A 442 -59.52 14.54 -11.74
CA GLY A 442 -60.28 15.08 -12.84
C GLY A 442 -59.54 14.91 -14.15
N SER A 443 -60.34 14.94 -15.22
CA SER A 443 -59.89 14.93 -16.61
C SER A 443 -58.99 16.13 -16.90
N GLN A 444 -57.80 15.89 -17.45
CA GLN A 444 -56.84 16.90 -17.88
C GLN A 444 -56.67 16.88 -19.40
N ASN A 445 -56.34 18.02 -20.00
CA ASN A 445 -56.04 18.05 -21.45
C ASN A 445 -54.67 17.46 -21.77
N SER A 446 -53.73 17.52 -20.81
CA SER A 446 -52.40 16.91 -20.89
C SER A 446 -51.87 16.62 -19.49
N LEU A 447 -50.94 15.67 -19.39
CA LEU A 447 -50.12 15.42 -18.20
C LEU A 447 -48.66 15.62 -18.58
N THR A 448 -47.90 16.35 -17.77
CA THR A 448 -46.47 16.60 -18.01
C THR A 448 -45.67 16.01 -16.87
N SER A 449 -44.59 15.28 -17.17
CA SER A 449 -43.72 14.70 -16.17
C SER A 449 -43.03 15.78 -15.32
N PRO A 450 -42.57 15.46 -14.09
CA PRO A 450 -41.89 16.43 -13.23
C PRO A 450 -40.62 17.05 -13.83
N ASP A 451 -39.90 16.32 -14.68
CA ASP A 451 -38.73 16.80 -15.42
C ASP A 451 -39.11 17.57 -16.71
N GLY A 452 -40.38 17.65 -17.05
CA GLY A 452 -40.89 18.35 -18.23
C GLY A 452 -40.72 17.60 -19.55
N GLN A 453 -40.07 16.43 -19.56
CA GLN A 453 -39.65 15.76 -20.78
C GLN A 453 -40.74 14.93 -21.46
N LEU A 454 -41.70 14.39 -20.70
CA LEU A 454 -42.81 13.61 -21.22
C LEU A 454 -44.12 14.39 -21.08
N VAL A 455 -44.80 14.60 -22.20
CA VAL A 455 -46.16 15.14 -22.30
C VAL A 455 -47.11 14.07 -22.82
N ILE A 456 -48.10 13.73 -21.99
CA ILE A 456 -49.11 12.73 -22.29
C ILE A 456 -50.42 13.42 -22.66
N THR A 457 -50.96 13.08 -23.82
CA THR A 457 -52.29 13.49 -24.27
C THR A 457 -53.10 12.27 -24.70
N GLY A 458 -54.38 12.45 -24.99
CA GLY A 458 -55.25 11.34 -25.39
C GLY A 458 -56.22 11.77 -26.48
N ASP A 459 -56.58 10.84 -27.35
CA ASP A 459 -57.56 11.04 -28.42
C ASP A 459 -58.62 9.93 -28.38
N LEU A 460 -59.84 10.23 -28.81
CA LEU A 460 -60.93 9.28 -29.04
C LEU A 460 -61.37 9.39 -30.50
N ASN A 461 -61.18 8.33 -31.29
CA ASN A 461 -61.47 8.33 -32.74
C ASN A 461 -60.81 9.50 -33.50
N GLY A 462 -59.56 9.84 -33.14
CA GLY A 462 -58.81 10.93 -33.77
C GLY A 462 -59.29 12.34 -33.42
N ALA A 463 -60.13 12.48 -32.39
CA ALA A 463 -60.48 13.76 -31.81
C ALA A 463 -59.89 13.89 -30.40
N GLY A 464 -59.29 15.04 -30.10
CA GLY A 464 -58.68 15.33 -28.80
C GLY A 464 -59.61 14.99 -27.62
N ALA A 465 -59.11 14.18 -26.71
CA ALA A 465 -59.77 13.71 -25.51
C ALA A 465 -58.93 14.06 -24.26
N GLN A 466 -59.56 13.99 -23.10
CA GLN A 466 -58.88 14.26 -21.84
C GLN A 466 -58.22 12.98 -21.31
N VAL A 467 -57.07 13.14 -20.67
CA VAL A 467 -56.33 12.09 -19.96
C VAL A 467 -56.58 12.16 -18.46
N LYS A 468 -56.52 11.02 -17.79
CA LYS A 468 -56.65 10.92 -16.33
C LYS A 468 -55.53 10.05 -15.77
N ALA A 469 -54.92 10.50 -14.68
CA ALA A 469 -53.95 9.75 -13.90
C ALA A 469 -54.48 9.48 -12.48
N SER A 470 -54.22 8.28 -11.97
CA SER A 470 -54.60 7.83 -10.62
C SER A 470 -53.67 6.73 -10.12
N ALA A 471 -53.90 6.25 -8.89
CA ALA A 471 -53.28 5.04 -8.35
C ALA A 471 -53.54 3.75 -9.17
N VAL A 472 -54.47 3.80 -10.12
CA VAL A 472 -54.84 2.70 -11.02
C VAL A 472 -54.13 2.83 -12.37
N GLY A 473 -53.39 3.92 -12.63
CA GLY A 473 -52.67 4.19 -13.88
C GLY A 473 -53.25 5.37 -14.66
N ILE A 474 -52.84 5.46 -15.92
CA ILE A 474 -53.18 6.49 -16.89
C ILE A 474 -54.06 5.89 -17.97
N ALA A 475 -55.15 6.59 -18.30
CA ALA A 475 -56.07 6.23 -19.37
C ALA A 475 -56.66 7.50 -20.03
N VAL A 476 -57.30 7.30 -21.17
CA VAL A 476 -58.01 8.35 -21.93
C VAL A 476 -59.50 8.33 -21.55
N GLY A 477 -60.20 9.45 -21.75
CA GLY A 477 -61.67 9.48 -21.77
C GLY A 477 -62.39 9.73 -20.43
N SER A 478 -63.74 9.65 -20.50
CA SER A 478 -64.64 10.11 -19.44
C SER A 478 -64.92 9.08 -18.34
N THR A 479 -64.74 7.78 -18.63
CA THR A 479 -64.94 6.62 -17.73
C THR A 479 -63.80 6.45 -16.72
N GLY A 480 -62.57 6.76 -17.15
CA GLY A 480 -61.48 7.27 -16.32
C GLY A 480 -60.76 6.32 -15.38
N GLN A 481 -60.60 5.05 -15.75
CA GLN A 481 -59.75 4.09 -15.00
C GLN A 481 -58.98 3.10 -15.90
N GLN A 482 -59.39 2.91 -17.17
CA GLN A 482 -58.81 1.95 -18.14
C GLN A 482 -59.07 2.46 -19.58
N MET A 483 -58.27 2.02 -20.56
CA MET A 483 -58.45 2.32 -21.99
C MET A 483 -59.74 1.68 -22.53
N ASP A 484 -60.57 2.50 -23.17
CA ASP A 484 -61.79 2.11 -23.86
C ASP A 484 -61.57 1.99 -25.39
N PRO A 485 -62.44 1.27 -26.13
CA PRO A 485 -62.27 1.09 -27.57
C PRO A 485 -62.16 2.40 -28.36
N HIS A 486 -61.20 2.44 -29.30
CA HIS A 486 -60.84 3.59 -30.16
C HIS A 486 -60.17 4.76 -29.42
N GLU A 487 -59.71 4.54 -28.20
CA GLU A 487 -58.86 5.49 -27.50
C GLU A 487 -57.40 5.33 -27.91
N THR A 488 -56.71 6.46 -28.01
CA THR A 488 -55.26 6.52 -28.26
C THR A 488 -54.60 7.35 -27.19
N LEU A 489 -53.60 6.78 -26.52
CA LEU A 489 -52.73 7.50 -25.60
C LEU A 489 -51.47 7.94 -26.35
N HIS A 490 -51.17 9.23 -26.31
CA HIS A 490 -49.99 9.82 -26.95
C HIS A 490 -48.93 10.10 -25.90
N LEU A 491 -47.76 9.48 -26.04
CA LEU A 491 -46.57 9.76 -25.24
C LEU A 491 -45.63 10.61 -26.09
N ASN A 492 -45.53 11.91 -25.79
CA ASN A 492 -44.69 12.85 -26.51
C ASN A 492 -43.48 13.22 -25.67
N PHE A 493 -42.29 13.02 -26.20
CA PHE A 493 -41.04 13.35 -25.55
C PHE A 493 -40.48 14.65 -26.15
N THR A 494 -39.89 15.51 -25.32
CA THR A 494 -39.21 16.73 -25.79
C THR A 494 -37.84 16.45 -26.41
N GLN A 495 -37.35 15.23 -26.22
CA GLN A 495 -36.08 14.73 -26.73
C GLN A 495 -36.29 13.33 -27.30
N ASP A 496 -35.45 12.97 -28.26
CA ASP A 496 -35.38 11.63 -28.83
C ASP A 496 -35.11 10.58 -27.76
N GLN A 497 -35.82 9.46 -27.84
CA GLN A 497 -35.67 8.31 -26.96
C GLN A 497 -35.08 7.15 -27.74
N THR A 498 -34.22 6.38 -27.07
CA THR A 498 -33.71 5.09 -27.55
C THR A 498 -34.36 3.92 -26.82
N THR A 499 -34.91 4.17 -25.63
CA THR A 499 -35.69 3.18 -24.90
C THR A 499 -36.86 3.82 -24.18
N VAL A 500 -38.04 3.23 -24.33
CA VAL A 500 -39.22 3.57 -23.52
C VAL A 500 -39.87 2.28 -23.09
N SER A 501 -40.12 2.13 -21.80
CA SER A 501 -40.91 1.04 -21.25
C SER A 501 -42.06 1.54 -20.40
N PHE A 502 -43.18 0.84 -20.44
CA PHE A 502 -44.30 1.11 -19.56
C PHE A 502 -45.05 -0.17 -19.25
N VAL A 503 -45.76 -0.16 -18.13
CA VAL A 503 -46.50 -1.30 -17.62
C VAL A 503 -47.97 -1.15 -17.99
N LEU A 504 -48.51 -2.15 -18.68
CA LEU A 504 -49.95 -2.35 -18.83
C LEU A 504 -50.46 -3.13 -17.62
N ASN A 505 -51.27 -2.50 -16.80
CA ASN A 505 -51.76 -3.06 -15.54
C ASN A 505 -53.29 -2.98 -15.42
N LYS A 506 -53.78 -3.45 -14.26
CA LYS A 506 -55.19 -3.34 -13.84
C LYS A 506 -56.16 -3.91 -14.87
N TRP A 507 -55.79 -5.06 -15.42
CA TRP A 507 -56.51 -5.76 -16.47
C TRP A 507 -57.97 -6.12 -16.12
N GLY A 508 -58.92 -5.48 -16.81
CA GLY A 508 -60.36 -5.75 -16.75
C GLY A 508 -60.83 -6.78 -17.80
N GLY A 509 -62.13 -7.09 -17.81
CA GLY A 509 -62.76 -7.95 -18.82
C GLY A 509 -62.22 -9.40 -18.91
N ASN A 510 -62.47 -10.09 -20.03
CA ASN A 510 -62.11 -11.50 -20.26
C ASN A 510 -61.77 -11.77 -21.74
N GLY A 511 -60.51 -11.93 -22.13
CA GLY A 511 -60.18 -12.28 -23.52
C GLY A 511 -58.84 -11.73 -23.96
N VAL A 512 -58.80 -11.17 -25.17
CA VAL A 512 -57.60 -10.61 -25.80
C VAL A 512 -57.79 -9.10 -25.96
N ALA A 513 -56.76 -8.32 -25.62
CA ALA A 513 -56.64 -6.92 -25.96
C ALA A 513 -55.85 -6.79 -27.26
N ASP A 514 -56.35 -5.98 -28.19
CA ASP A 514 -55.71 -5.72 -29.47
C ASP A 514 -55.18 -4.28 -29.43
N VAL A 515 -53.85 -4.16 -29.41
CA VAL A 515 -53.13 -2.93 -29.07
C VAL A 515 -52.15 -2.61 -30.18
N GLN A 516 -52.30 -1.42 -30.75
CA GLN A 516 -51.44 -0.91 -31.79
C GLN A 516 -50.48 0.13 -31.19
N PHE A 517 -49.20 -0.01 -31.50
CA PHE A 517 -48.14 0.91 -31.11
C PHE A 517 -47.58 1.55 -32.37
N HIS A 518 -47.78 2.86 -32.51
CA HIS A 518 -47.15 3.65 -33.56
C HIS A 518 -45.99 4.42 -32.96
N VAL A 519 -44.77 4.09 -33.39
CA VAL A 519 -43.55 4.79 -32.96
C VAL A 519 -43.20 5.81 -34.03
N LEU A 520 -43.01 7.07 -33.62
CA LEU A 520 -42.78 8.19 -34.52
C LEU A 520 -41.58 9.03 -34.08
N ASP A 521 -40.99 9.70 -35.06
CA ASP A 521 -39.93 10.69 -34.89
C ASP A 521 -40.32 11.95 -35.67
N ASN A 522 -40.44 13.09 -34.99
CA ASN A 522 -40.81 14.38 -35.57
C ASN A 522 -42.09 14.30 -36.44
N GLY A 523 -43.02 13.42 -36.05
CA GLY A 523 -44.27 13.13 -36.76
C GLY A 523 -44.17 12.18 -37.96
N GLY A 524 -42.98 11.71 -38.32
CA GLY A 524 -42.76 10.63 -39.28
C GLY A 524 -42.87 9.25 -38.63
N SER A 525 -43.46 8.26 -39.32
CA SER A 525 -43.53 6.88 -38.79
C SER A 525 -42.14 6.24 -38.80
N VAL A 526 -41.69 5.79 -37.63
CA VAL A 526 -40.51 4.93 -37.46
C VAL A 526 -40.91 3.48 -37.66
N ARG A 527 -41.91 3.00 -36.91
CA ARG A 527 -42.43 1.64 -37.00
C ARG A 527 -43.77 1.49 -36.31
N ASP A 528 -44.63 0.62 -36.85
CA ASP A 528 -45.90 0.24 -36.25
C ASP A 528 -45.86 -1.22 -35.79
N PHE A 529 -46.46 -1.50 -34.63
CA PHE A 529 -46.62 -2.83 -34.08
C PHE A 529 -48.08 -3.11 -33.75
N ASP A 530 -48.53 -4.33 -34.03
CA ASP A 530 -49.86 -4.81 -33.71
C ASP A 530 -49.72 -6.03 -32.78
N LEU A 531 -50.20 -5.89 -31.54
CA LEU A 531 -50.06 -6.88 -30.49
C LEU A 531 -51.43 -7.35 -29.98
N GLN A 532 -51.66 -8.65 -30.11
CA GLN A 532 -52.79 -9.34 -29.49
C GLN A 532 -52.40 -9.93 -28.13
N ILE A 533 -52.68 -9.18 -27.06
CA ILE A 533 -52.31 -9.53 -25.70
C ILE A 533 -53.48 -10.26 -25.01
N THR A 534 -53.34 -11.58 -24.84
CA THR A 534 -54.31 -12.33 -24.02
C THR A 534 -54.22 -11.85 -22.57
N LYS A 535 -55.38 -11.63 -21.91
CA LYS A 535 -55.46 -11.13 -20.54
C LYS A 535 -54.48 -11.89 -19.63
N PRO A 536 -53.45 -11.21 -19.11
CA PRO A 536 -52.40 -11.84 -18.34
C PRO A 536 -52.84 -12.06 -16.88
N ALA A 537 -52.14 -12.96 -16.18
CA ALA A 537 -52.34 -13.18 -14.74
C ALA A 537 -51.68 -12.09 -13.87
N THR A 538 -50.68 -11.41 -14.43
CA THR A 538 -49.89 -10.33 -13.82
C THR A 538 -49.79 -9.16 -14.80
N ASP A 539 -49.25 -8.04 -14.35
CA ASP A 539 -49.02 -6.89 -15.23
C ASP A 539 -48.03 -7.25 -16.36
N ILE A 540 -48.17 -6.57 -17.50
CA ILE A 540 -47.33 -6.78 -18.70
C ILE A 540 -46.47 -5.54 -18.90
N THR A 541 -45.19 -5.72 -19.16
CA THR A 541 -44.30 -4.61 -19.54
C THR A 541 -44.18 -4.57 -21.06
N ILE A 542 -44.35 -3.39 -21.65
CA ILE A 542 -43.97 -3.10 -23.02
C ILE A 542 -42.67 -2.33 -22.97
N LYS A 543 -41.66 -2.75 -23.74
CA LYS A 543 -40.37 -2.08 -23.89
C LYS A 543 -40.13 -1.83 -25.38
N ILE A 544 -39.95 -0.59 -25.79
CA ILE A 544 -39.55 -0.21 -27.15
C ILE A 544 -38.06 0.13 -27.07
N VAL A 545 -37.26 -0.40 -28.00
CA VAL A 545 -35.79 -0.31 -27.99
C VAL A 545 -35.28 -0.04 -29.39
N ASP A 546 -34.48 1.02 -29.53
CA ASP A 546 -33.67 1.25 -30.72
C ASP A 546 -32.51 0.25 -30.79
N THR A 547 -32.31 -0.36 -31.94
CA THR A 547 -31.25 -1.33 -32.18
C THR A 547 -30.70 -1.24 -33.60
N SER A 548 -29.38 -1.38 -33.70
CA SER A 548 -28.67 -1.57 -34.97
C SER A 548 -28.63 -3.03 -35.42
N ASP A 549 -29.07 -3.98 -34.57
CA ASP A 549 -29.10 -5.40 -34.92
C ASP A 549 -30.29 -5.72 -35.84
N ASN A 550 -29.97 -5.87 -37.13
CA ASN A 550 -30.97 -6.15 -38.17
C ASN A 550 -31.68 -7.50 -38.01
N THR A 551 -31.14 -8.43 -37.21
CA THR A 551 -31.80 -9.72 -36.93
C THR A 551 -32.98 -9.54 -35.98
N LEU A 552 -32.87 -8.64 -35.00
CA LEU A 552 -33.93 -8.31 -34.05
C LEU A 552 -35.08 -7.56 -34.73
N LEU A 553 -34.77 -6.73 -35.73
CA LEU A 553 -35.75 -5.95 -36.51
C LEU A 553 -36.63 -6.79 -37.44
N THR A 554 -36.14 -7.96 -37.86
CA THR A 554 -36.78 -8.79 -38.91
C THR A 554 -37.45 -10.04 -38.36
N THR A 555 -36.95 -10.58 -37.25
CA THR A 555 -37.53 -11.76 -36.59
C THR A 555 -38.86 -11.41 -35.93
N ASN A 556 -39.91 -12.19 -36.17
CA ASN A 556 -41.27 -11.98 -35.63
C ASN A 556 -41.80 -10.54 -35.80
N GLY A 557 -41.41 -9.86 -36.88
CA GLY A 557 -41.82 -8.47 -37.13
C GLY A 557 -41.25 -7.45 -36.16
N GLY A 558 -40.12 -7.75 -35.49
CA GLY A 558 -39.49 -6.86 -34.53
C GLY A 558 -39.99 -7.03 -33.09
N VAL A 559 -40.74 -8.10 -32.78
CA VAL A 559 -41.34 -8.33 -31.46
C VAL A 559 -40.77 -9.58 -30.79
N ALA A 560 -40.32 -9.44 -29.55
CA ALA A 560 -39.89 -10.53 -28.68
C ALA A 560 -40.69 -10.55 -27.37
N PHE A 561 -41.09 -11.73 -26.88
CA PHE A 561 -41.77 -11.88 -25.59
C PHE A 561 -40.94 -12.72 -24.62
N ASN A 562 -40.64 -12.16 -23.45
CA ASN A 562 -40.01 -12.86 -22.34
C ASN A 562 -41.08 -13.27 -21.31
N ALA A 563 -41.38 -14.57 -21.25
CA ALA A 563 -42.39 -15.12 -20.36
C ALA A 563 -41.99 -15.05 -18.86
N ALA A 564 -40.69 -15.02 -18.53
CA ALA A 564 -40.24 -14.96 -17.15
C ALA A 564 -40.51 -13.59 -16.53
N THR A 565 -40.35 -12.53 -17.32
CA THR A 565 -40.56 -11.13 -16.87
C THR A 565 -41.90 -10.55 -17.34
N SER A 566 -42.69 -11.30 -18.12
CA SER A 566 -43.92 -10.81 -18.75
C SER A 566 -43.70 -9.53 -19.57
N THR A 567 -42.63 -9.52 -20.38
CA THR A 567 -42.19 -8.34 -21.13
C THR A 567 -42.27 -8.57 -22.63
N TYR A 568 -42.96 -7.69 -23.35
CA TYR A 568 -42.82 -7.54 -24.81
C TYR A 568 -41.73 -6.51 -25.10
N THR A 569 -40.75 -6.88 -25.92
CA THR A 569 -39.75 -5.96 -26.47
C THR A 569 -40.04 -5.71 -27.94
N LEU A 570 -40.18 -4.45 -28.32
CA LEU A 570 -40.49 -3.96 -29.67
C LEU A 570 -39.23 -3.25 -30.21
N TYR A 571 -38.61 -3.81 -31.24
CA TYR A 571 -37.36 -3.30 -31.78
C TYR A 571 -37.59 -2.32 -32.93
N VAL A 572 -37.02 -1.13 -32.80
CA VAL A 572 -36.96 -0.09 -33.84
C VAL A 572 -35.52 0.17 -34.24
N ASN A 573 -35.31 0.90 -35.32
CA ASN A 573 -33.99 1.10 -35.94
C ASN A 573 -33.62 2.58 -36.08
N HIS A 574 -34.23 3.40 -35.24
CA HIS A 574 -34.12 4.84 -35.20
C HIS A 574 -34.58 5.32 -33.83
N THR A 575 -34.01 6.42 -33.36
CA THR A 575 -34.54 7.16 -32.21
C THR A 575 -35.94 7.69 -32.49
N TYR A 576 -36.69 8.00 -31.44
CA TYR A 576 -38.09 8.41 -31.56
C TYR A 576 -38.51 9.34 -30.44
N ASP A 577 -39.34 10.32 -30.76
CA ASP A 577 -39.86 11.33 -29.81
C ASP A 577 -41.36 11.13 -29.52
N ASN A 578 -42.01 10.16 -30.16
CA ASN A 578 -43.45 9.93 -30.02
C ASN A 578 -43.82 8.44 -30.03
N ILE A 579 -44.73 8.07 -29.13
CA ILE A 579 -45.39 6.76 -29.15
C ILE A 579 -46.90 6.96 -29.00
N ASN A 580 -47.65 6.55 -30.01
CA ASN A 580 -49.11 6.51 -29.94
C ASN A 580 -49.55 5.07 -29.68
N VAL A 581 -50.30 4.87 -28.60
CA VAL A 581 -50.83 3.55 -28.23
C VAL A 581 -52.33 3.56 -28.41
N THR A 582 -52.81 2.90 -29.45
CA THR A 582 -54.22 2.80 -29.81
C THR A 582 -54.78 1.46 -29.36
N TYR A 583 -55.92 1.49 -28.67
CA TYR A 583 -56.66 0.29 -28.30
C TYR A 583 -57.88 0.15 -29.22
N ASP A 584 -57.88 -0.88 -30.09
CA ASP A 584 -59.00 -1.19 -30.96
C ASP A 584 -59.68 -2.50 -30.49
N HIS A 585 -61.00 -2.51 -30.42
CA HIS A 585 -61.77 -3.61 -29.80
C HIS A 585 -62.38 -4.55 -30.85
N GLN A 586 -61.60 -4.93 -31.85
CA GLN A 586 -62.10 -5.73 -33.00
C GLN A 586 -62.16 -7.24 -32.71
N VAL A 587 -61.55 -7.73 -31.62
CA VAL A 587 -61.55 -9.15 -31.21
C VAL A 587 -62.35 -9.41 -29.91
N SER A 588 -62.96 -10.60 -29.84
CA SER A 588 -63.82 -11.06 -28.74
C SER A 588 -63.12 -11.04 -27.37
N GLY A 589 -63.62 -10.21 -26.42
CA GLY A 589 -63.40 -10.40 -24.98
C GLY A 589 -63.16 -9.18 -24.06
N ASN A 590 -63.27 -7.96 -24.58
CA ASN A 590 -63.32 -6.72 -23.78
C ASN A 590 -62.18 -6.58 -22.74
N ALA A 591 -60.97 -7.08 -23.01
CA ALA A 591 -59.87 -6.98 -22.06
C ALA A 591 -59.30 -5.56 -22.07
N THR A 592 -59.58 -4.81 -21.01
CA THR A 592 -59.15 -3.40 -20.85
C THR A 592 -57.97 -3.33 -19.89
N PHE A 593 -57.17 -2.27 -19.97
CA PHE A 593 -55.97 -2.08 -19.15
C PHE A 593 -55.71 -0.58 -18.91
N ALA A 594 -54.80 -0.26 -18.00
CA ALA A 594 -54.29 1.10 -17.80
C ALA A 594 -52.76 1.11 -17.97
N PHE A 595 -52.19 2.30 -18.21
CA PHE A 595 -50.74 2.49 -18.31
C PHE A 595 -50.15 2.95 -16.98
N ASN A 596 -49.03 2.39 -16.57
CA ASN A 596 -48.31 2.84 -15.37
C ASN A 596 -46.79 2.66 -15.53
N ASN A 597 -46.02 3.23 -14.60
CA ASN A 597 -44.55 3.12 -14.55
C ASN A 597 -43.90 3.35 -15.93
N ILE A 598 -44.10 4.55 -16.48
CA ILE A 598 -43.49 4.91 -17.76
C ILE A 598 -42.04 5.29 -17.46
N THR A 599 -41.12 4.41 -17.85
CA THR A 599 -39.69 4.64 -17.82
C THR A 599 -39.25 4.98 -19.23
N TYR A 600 -38.59 6.10 -19.40
CA TYR A 600 -37.99 6.52 -20.66
C TYR A 600 -36.56 6.92 -20.41
N GLY A 601 -35.72 6.80 -21.42
CA GLY A 601 -34.33 7.15 -21.28
C GLY A 601 -33.69 7.54 -22.60
N GLU A 602 -32.78 8.49 -22.46
CA GLU A 602 -31.88 8.91 -23.52
C GLU A 602 -30.56 8.17 -23.35
N VAL A 603 -30.11 7.51 -24.43
CA VAL A 603 -28.73 7.03 -24.50
C VAL A 603 -27.88 8.22 -24.94
N THR A 604 -27.06 8.73 -24.03
CA THR A 604 -26.06 9.75 -24.34
C THR A 604 -24.77 9.04 -24.69
N THR A 605 -24.32 9.18 -25.93
CA THR A 605 -22.97 8.75 -26.33
C THR A 605 -21.97 9.74 -25.75
N ILE A 606 -21.11 9.28 -24.85
CA ILE A 606 -20.00 10.04 -24.30
C ILE A 606 -18.92 10.07 -25.37
N HIS A 607 -18.34 11.24 -25.68
CA HIS A 607 -17.38 11.38 -26.77
C HIS A 607 -15.94 11.47 -26.25
N ASP A 608 -15.61 12.58 -25.60
CA ASP A 608 -14.32 12.78 -24.93
C ASP A 608 -14.61 13.13 -23.47
N LEU A 609 -14.06 12.37 -22.54
CA LEU A 609 -14.24 12.56 -21.10
C LEU A 609 -12.90 12.33 -20.39
N THR A 610 -12.46 13.33 -19.63
CA THR A 610 -11.30 13.25 -18.74
C THR A 610 -11.76 13.20 -17.29
N MET A 611 -11.33 12.18 -16.56
CA MET A 611 -11.59 12.00 -15.13
C MET A 611 -10.27 11.93 -14.37
N ASN A 612 -10.24 12.56 -13.19
CA ASN A 612 -9.08 12.52 -12.30
C ASN A 612 -9.46 11.77 -11.03
N PHE A 613 -8.57 10.90 -10.55
CA PHE A 613 -8.79 10.06 -9.39
C PHE A 613 -7.70 10.31 -8.35
N GLY A 614 -8.10 10.76 -7.16
CA GLY A 614 -7.20 10.79 -6.01
C GLY A 614 -6.96 9.36 -5.52
N LEU A 615 -5.68 9.00 -5.36
CA LEU A 615 -5.25 7.70 -4.87
C LEU A 615 -4.65 7.85 -3.48
N SER A 616 -4.87 6.88 -2.60
CA SER A 616 -4.12 6.77 -1.36
C SER A 616 -3.87 5.32 -0.97
N ALA A 617 -2.78 5.09 -0.25
CA ALA A 617 -2.47 3.81 0.38
C ALA A 617 -2.54 3.98 1.90
N THR A 618 -3.13 2.97 2.56
CA THR A 618 -3.10 2.81 4.01
C THR A 618 -2.34 1.53 4.32
N ASP A 619 -1.34 1.60 5.17
CA ASP A 619 -0.55 0.44 5.61
C ASP A 619 -1.17 -0.24 6.84
N GLY A 620 -0.47 -1.26 7.35
CA GLY A 620 -0.96 -2.22 8.33
C GLY A 620 -1.29 -1.62 9.70
N ASP A 621 -0.66 -0.52 10.08
CA ASP A 621 -0.92 0.19 11.33
C ASP A 621 -1.80 1.44 11.20
N GLY A 622 -2.06 1.85 9.96
CA GLY A 622 -3.10 2.81 9.59
C GLY A 622 -2.58 4.17 9.15
N ASP A 623 -1.28 4.31 8.92
CA ASP A 623 -0.70 5.47 8.26
C ASP A 623 -1.21 5.59 6.83
N VAL A 624 -1.40 6.84 6.37
CA VAL A 624 -1.99 7.11 5.05
C VAL A 624 -1.05 7.96 4.22
N SER A 625 -0.76 7.48 3.01
CA SER A 625 -0.04 8.21 1.97
C SER A 625 -1.01 8.55 0.85
N THR A 626 -1.23 9.85 0.61
CA THR A 626 -2.08 10.30 -0.50
C THR A 626 -1.20 10.78 -1.65
N LEU A 627 -1.48 10.26 -2.83
CA LEU A 627 -0.79 10.68 -4.04
C LEU A 627 -1.16 12.12 -4.36
N THR A 628 -0.14 12.97 -4.54
CA THR A 628 -0.35 14.40 -4.77
C THR A 628 -0.85 14.73 -6.17
N ASP A 629 -0.47 13.91 -7.15
CA ASP A 629 -0.88 14.04 -8.55
C ASP A 629 -1.90 12.95 -8.88
N PRO A 630 -3.16 13.28 -9.18
CA PRO A 630 -4.16 12.25 -9.41
C PRO A 630 -3.88 11.41 -10.65
N LEU A 631 -4.36 10.16 -10.64
CA LEU A 631 -4.50 9.38 -11.86
C LEU A 631 -5.50 10.06 -12.79
N THR A 632 -5.06 10.48 -13.96
CA THR A 632 -5.91 11.01 -15.03
C THR A 632 -6.21 9.93 -16.05
N ILE A 633 -7.49 9.69 -16.32
CA ILE A 633 -7.94 8.82 -17.41
C ILE A 633 -8.75 9.67 -18.40
N ALA A 634 -8.24 9.80 -19.61
CA ALA A 634 -8.88 10.50 -20.71
C ALA A 634 -9.40 9.50 -21.75
N THR A 635 -10.71 9.48 -21.96
CA THR A 635 -11.33 8.78 -23.09
C THR A 635 -11.44 9.73 -24.28
N THR A 636 -11.16 9.25 -25.49
CA THR A 636 -11.27 10.08 -26.70
C THR A 636 -11.79 9.32 -27.90
N SER A 637 -12.58 10.01 -28.73
CA SER A 637 -13.06 9.50 -30.02
C SER A 637 -12.06 9.77 -31.17
N ALA A 638 -10.89 10.33 -30.89
CA ALA A 638 -9.85 10.60 -31.87
C ALA A 638 -9.05 9.33 -32.22
N LEU A 639 -8.73 9.15 -33.51
CA LEU A 639 -7.78 8.12 -33.99
C LEU A 639 -6.31 8.55 -33.85
N THR A 640 -6.07 9.71 -33.23
CA THR A 640 -4.74 10.21 -32.91
C THR A 640 -4.72 10.52 -31.43
N LEU A 641 -4.11 9.62 -30.67
CA LEU A 641 -3.95 9.69 -29.23
C LEU A 641 -2.53 10.21 -28.98
N ASP A 642 -2.42 11.51 -28.79
CA ASP A 642 -1.14 12.23 -28.64
C ASP A 642 -1.09 12.87 -27.26
N ALA A 643 -0.21 12.38 -26.39
CA ALA A 643 -0.08 12.87 -25.02
C ALA A 643 0.25 14.37 -24.93
N HIS A 644 0.90 14.95 -25.94
CA HIS A 644 1.18 16.40 -26.00
C HIS A 644 -0.02 17.25 -26.40
N SER A 645 -1.12 16.62 -26.79
CA SER A 645 -2.33 17.34 -27.17
C SER A 645 -2.77 18.19 -25.98
N SER A 646 -3.04 19.47 -26.23
CA SER A 646 -3.59 20.34 -25.19
C SER A 646 -4.96 19.86 -24.66
N ALA A 647 -5.62 18.94 -25.36
CA ALA A 647 -6.83 18.26 -24.88
C ALA A 647 -6.54 17.27 -23.73
N PHE A 648 -5.30 16.78 -23.63
CA PHE A 648 -4.80 15.86 -22.61
C PHE A 648 -3.69 16.49 -21.78
N ALA A 649 -3.61 17.83 -21.72
CA ALA A 649 -2.57 18.58 -21.01
C ALA A 649 -2.30 18.20 -19.53
N PRO A 650 -3.20 17.52 -18.78
CA PRO A 650 -2.86 16.98 -17.47
C PRO A 650 -2.04 15.67 -17.49
N VAL A 651 -1.93 14.99 -18.64
CA VAL A 651 -1.46 13.61 -18.79
C VAL A 651 0.05 13.49 -19.04
N ASP A 652 0.73 14.58 -19.43
CA ASP A 652 2.19 14.58 -19.52
C ASP A 652 2.80 14.86 -18.13
N GLY A 653 3.35 13.79 -17.55
CA GLY A 653 4.23 13.83 -16.39
C GLY A 653 5.48 13.02 -16.71
N ASN A 654 6.58 13.25 -15.97
CA ASN A 654 7.82 12.48 -16.17
C ASN A 654 7.67 10.96 -15.93
N ASP A 655 6.53 10.51 -15.40
CA ASP A 655 6.24 9.13 -15.01
C ASP A 655 5.70 8.25 -16.18
N GLY A 656 5.40 8.86 -17.34
CA GLY A 656 4.90 8.19 -18.55
C GLY A 656 3.37 8.12 -18.66
N VAL A 657 2.87 7.57 -19.77
CA VAL A 657 1.43 7.40 -20.07
C VAL A 657 1.10 6.02 -20.67
N VAL A 658 -0.07 5.47 -20.35
CA VAL A 658 -0.67 4.36 -21.11
C VAL A 658 -1.57 4.89 -22.21
N ILE A 659 -1.35 4.46 -23.45
CA ILE A 659 -2.20 4.81 -24.58
C ILE A 659 -2.80 3.54 -25.18
N ALA A 660 -4.14 3.43 -25.20
CA ALA A 660 -4.86 2.31 -25.78
C ALA A 660 -5.72 2.74 -26.97
N GLY A 661 -5.33 2.34 -28.19
CA GLY A 661 -5.98 2.70 -29.47
C GLY A 661 -7.29 1.95 -29.76
N GLY A 662 -7.45 0.73 -29.23
CA GLY A 662 -8.67 -0.05 -29.40
C GLY A 662 -8.76 -0.69 -30.78
N SER A 663 -9.86 -0.49 -31.50
CA SER A 663 -10.01 -0.98 -32.88
C SER A 663 -9.88 0.16 -33.90
N GLY A 664 -9.18 -0.07 -35.01
CA GLY A 664 -8.97 0.95 -36.02
C GLY A 664 -7.53 1.00 -36.46
N ASN A 665 -7.21 1.96 -37.33
CA ASN A 665 -5.81 2.27 -37.60
C ASN A 665 -5.49 3.54 -36.82
N ASP A 666 -4.88 3.37 -35.68
CA ASP A 666 -4.66 4.42 -34.70
C ASP A 666 -3.24 5.00 -34.81
N THR A 667 -3.08 6.24 -34.36
CA THR A 667 -1.77 6.88 -34.19
C THR A 667 -1.57 7.22 -32.73
N LEU A 668 -0.59 6.59 -32.10
CA LEU A 668 -0.27 6.71 -30.69
C LEU A 668 1.08 7.44 -30.55
N ILE A 669 1.13 8.47 -29.71
CA ILE A 669 2.32 9.27 -29.43
C ILE A 669 2.45 9.43 -27.92
N GLY A 670 3.44 8.75 -27.33
CA GLY A 670 3.70 8.69 -25.89
C GLY A 670 4.30 9.98 -25.32
N GLY A 671 5.38 10.46 -25.92
CA GLY A 671 5.99 11.74 -25.57
C GLY A 671 7.21 11.60 -24.67
N ASP A 672 7.23 12.33 -23.55
CA ASP A 672 8.31 12.22 -22.57
C ASP A 672 7.86 11.24 -21.46
N GLY A 673 8.74 10.37 -20.99
CA GLY A 673 8.43 9.42 -19.91
C GLY A 673 8.62 7.97 -20.36
N ASN A 674 8.27 7.00 -19.52
CA ASN A 674 8.31 5.60 -19.90
C ASN A 674 6.90 5.14 -20.25
N ASP A 675 6.56 5.14 -21.53
CA ASP A 675 5.17 4.99 -21.97
C ASP A 675 4.79 3.54 -22.27
N ILE A 676 3.49 3.22 -22.20
CA ILE A 676 2.92 1.95 -22.68
C ILE A 676 1.97 2.23 -23.83
N LEU A 677 2.34 1.84 -25.04
CA LEU A 677 1.53 2.03 -26.25
C LEU A 677 0.91 0.71 -26.67
N ILE A 678 -0.43 0.67 -26.71
CA ILE A 678 -1.24 -0.50 -27.06
C ILE A 678 -2.09 -0.12 -28.27
N GLY A 679 -1.64 -0.52 -29.46
CA GLY A 679 -2.36 -0.24 -30.72
C GLY A 679 -3.76 -0.84 -30.72
N GLY A 680 -3.82 -2.15 -30.43
CA GLY A 680 -5.04 -2.94 -30.47
C GLY A 680 -5.23 -3.56 -31.86
N ALA A 681 -6.47 -3.57 -32.36
CA ALA A 681 -6.81 -4.21 -33.61
C ALA A 681 -6.75 -3.24 -34.80
N GLY A 682 -5.81 -3.45 -35.72
CA GLY A 682 -5.71 -2.72 -36.98
C GLY A 682 -4.27 -2.29 -37.21
N ALA A 683 -4.01 -1.50 -38.25
CA ALA A 683 -2.64 -1.15 -38.63
C ALA A 683 -2.25 0.15 -37.93
N ASP A 684 -1.61 0.02 -36.77
CA ASP A 684 -1.37 1.16 -35.89
C ASP A 684 0.00 1.79 -36.12
N LYS A 685 0.12 3.05 -35.75
CA LYS A 685 1.38 3.80 -35.78
C LYS A 685 1.71 4.26 -34.37
N MET A 686 2.80 3.72 -33.82
CA MET A 686 3.24 4.01 -32.46
C MET A 686 4.56 4.80 -32.46
N THR A 687 4.60 5.85 -31.64
CA THR A 687 5.78 6.71 -31.43
C THR A 687 5.97 6.81 -29.92
N GLY A 688 7.04 6.21 -29.39
CA GLY A 688 7.32 6.23 -27.95
C GLY A 688 7.69 7.63 -27.50
N GLY A 689 8.72 8.21 -28.13
CA GLY A 689 9.24 9.52 -27.79
C GLY A 689 10.57 9.40 -27.04
N THR A 690 10.70 10.05 -25.89
CA THR A 690 11.89 9.96 -25.03
C THR A 690 11.61 9.16 -23.78
N GLY A 691 12.47 8.20 -23.46
CA GLY A 691 12.36 7.35 -22.28
C GLY A 691 12.30 5.87 -22.67
N ALA A 692 12.09 4.99 -21.70
CA ALA A 692 12.10 3.55 -21.92
C ALA A 692 10.68 3.04 -22.20
N ASP A 693 10.25 3.10 -23.46
CA ASP A 693 8.87 2.84 -23.85
C ASP A 693 8.57 1.36 -24.08
N THR A 694 7.31 0.97 -23.90
CA THR A 694 6.80 -0.38 -24.16
C THR A 694 5.75 -0.35 -25.26
N PHE A 695 6.06 -1.00 -26.39
CA PHE A 695 5.15 -1.17 -27.51
C PHE A 695 4.48 -2.54 -27.41
N LYS A 696 3.22 -2.59 -26.98
CA LYS A 696 2.48 -3.83 -26.80
C LYS A 696 1.75 -4.22 -28.08
N LEU A 697 2.03 -5.43 -28.55
CA LEU A 697 1.34 -6.07 -29.67
C LEU A 697 0.45 -7.17 -29.10
N ASP A 698 -0.86 -7.04 -29.25
CA ASP A 698 -1.85 -7.92 -28.63
C ASP A 698 -2.79 -8.63 -29.62
N HIS A 699 -2.58 -8.43 -30.91
CA HIS A 699 -3.34 -9.10 -31.96
C HIS A 699 -2.42 -9.77 -33.02
N LEU A 700 -2.93 -10.85 -33.63
CA LEU A 700 -2.29 -11.55 -34.76
C LEU A 700 -3.21 -11.51 -35.98
N ASP A 701 -3.32 -10.38 -36.68
CA ASP A 701 -4.04 -10.36 -37.96
C ASP A 701 -3.12 -10.50 -39.17
N LEU A 702 -3.50 -11.43 -40.05
CA LEU A 702 -2.80 -11.65 -41.30
C LEU A 702 -2.91 -10.41 -42.21
N ASN A 703 -1.77 -9.80 -42.53
CA ASN A 703 -1.59 -8.61 -43.38
C ASN A 703 -1.82 -7.25 -42.72
N ILE A 704 -1.98 -7.22 -41.40
CA ILE A 704 -1.98 -6.01 -40.60
C ILE A 704 -0.71 -6.04 -39.77
N LYS A 705 0.05 -4.94 -39.78
CA LYS A 705 1.31 -4.83 -39.05
C LYS A 705 1.39 -3.42 -38.51
N ASP A 706 1.78 -3.31 -37.27
CA ASP A 706 2.00 -2.01 -36.66
C ASP A 706 3.31 -1.39 -37.14
N LEU A 707 3.36 -0.07 -37.09
CA LEU A 707 4.51 0.73 -37.40
C LEU A 707 5.04 1.37 -36.12
N ILE A 708 6.14 0.85 -35.59
CA ILE A 708 6.88 1.46 -34.49
C ILE A 708 7.90 2.42 -35.10
N THR A 709 7.75 3.72 -34.81
CA THR A 709 8.44 4.76 -35.59
C THR A 709 9.83 5.12 -35.06
N ASP A 710 10.07 4.91 -33.78
CA ASP A 710 11.22 5.44 -33.05
C ASP A 710 11.75 4.49 -31.96
N TYR A 711 11.74 3.18 -32.18
CA TYR A 711 12.29 2.19 -31.24
C TYR A 711 13.77 2.42 -30.88
N HIS A 712 14.09 2.57 -29.60
CA HIS A 712 15.42 2.78 -29.00
C HIS A 712 15.76 1.74 -27.90
N GLY A 713 16.01 0.49 -28.30
CA GLY A 713 16.35 -0.61 -27.39
C GLY A 713 17.74 -0.55 -26.73
N ALA A 714 18.29 -1.68 -26.27
CA ALA A 714 19.53 -1.71 -25.47
C ALA A 714 20.81 -1.33 -26.27
N GLY A 715 21.63 -0.39 -25.76
CA GLY A 715 22.94 -0.05 -26.34
C GLY A 715 23.38 1.41 -26.09
N PRO A 716 24.57 1.84 -26.58
CA PRO A 716 25.03 3.22 -26.44
C PRO A 716 24.09 4.21 -27.15
N GLY A 717 23.36 5.01 -26.37
CA GLY A 717 22.34 5.94 -26.88
C GLY A 717 20.95 5.32 -27.06
N GLY A 718 20.72 4.11 -26.56
CA GLY A 718 19.41 3.52 -26.42
C GLY A 718 18.75 3.89 -25.09
N GLU A 719 17.43 4.01 -25.09
CA GLU A 719 16.65 4.52 -23.96
C GLU A 719 16.03 3.40 -23.13
N GLY A 720 15.91 2.21 -23.72
CA GLY A 720 15.55 0.97 -23.01
C GLY A 720 14.29 0.30 -23.52
N ASP A 721 13.78 0.72 -24.67
CA ASP A 721 12.48 0.31 -25.20
C ASP A 721 12.30 -1.20 -25.28
N LYS A 722 11.05 -1.62 -25.13
CA LYS A 722 10.62 -3.01 -25.18
C LYS A 722 9.48 -3.19 -26.17
N ILE A 723 9.44 -4.34 -26.82
CA ILE A 723 8.27 -4.80 -27.55
C ILE A 723 7.63 -5.90 -26.71
N ASP A 724 6.40 -5.66 -26.27
CA ASP A 724 5.64 -6.59 -25.45
C ASP A 724 4.79 -7.51 -26.32
N LEU A 725 5.11 -8.81 -26.27
CA LEU A 725 4.45 -9.89 -27.00
C LEU A 725 3.77 -10.90 -26.07
N THR A 726 3.64 -10.57 -24.78
CA THR A 726 3.05 -11.45 -23.74
C THR A 726 1.64 -11.92 -24.11
N ALA A 727 0.87 -11.11 -24.84
CA ALA A 727 -0.46 -11.45 -25.31
C ALA A 727 -0.49 -12.41 -26.53
N LEU A 728 0.63 -12.60 -27.23
CA LEU A 728 0.65 -13.32 -28.51
C LEU A 728 1.03 -14.80 -28.38
N PHE A 729 1.86 -15.15 -27.39
CA PHE A 729 2.33 -16.53 -27.19
C PHE A 729 2.93 -16.74 -25.79
N ASP A 730 2.89 -18.01 -25.35
CA ASP A 730 3.64 -18.49 -24.19
C ASP A 730 4.79 -19.41 -24.64
N THR A 731 5.92 -19.30 -23.96
CA THR A 731 7.06 -20.19 -24.17
C THR A 731 7.12 -21.30 -23.11
N PRO A 732 7.52 -22.54 -23.43
CA PRO A 732 7.87 -23.51 -22.40
C PRO A 732 8.99 -22.96 -21.51
N VAL A 733 8.98 -23.28 -20.22
CA VAL A 733 10.04 -22.86 -19.29
C VAL A 733 11.43 -23.27 -19.83
N GLY A 734 12.29 -22.28 -20.10
CA GLY A 734 13.61 -22.48 -20.70
C GLY A 734 13.62 -22.72 -22.21
N GLY A 735 12.51 -22.43 -22.91
CA GLY A 735 12.39 -22.48 -24.36
C GLY A 735 13.29 -21.48 -25.08
N ASN A 736 13.57 -21.75 -26.35
CA ASN A 736 14.40 -20.87 -27.18
C ASN A 736 13.50 -19.82 -27.85
N ILE A 737 13.67 -18.54 -27.49
CA ILE A 737 12.86 -17.44 -28.05
C ILE A 737 12.95 -17.35 -29.58
N ALA A 738 14.07 -17.78 -30.19
CA ALA A 738 14.24 -17.75 -31.65
C ALA A 738 13.29 -18.70 -32.40
N ASP A 739 12.65 -19.64 -31.71
CA ASP A 739 11.59 -20.48 -32.28
C ASP A 739 10.24 -19.72 -32.38
N TYR A 740 10.10 -18.61 -31.65
CA TYR A 740 8.85 -17.84 -31.52
C TYR A 740 8.93 -16.45 -32.13
N VAL A 741 10.09 -15.79 -32.07
CA VAL A 741 10.26 -14.40 -32.51
C VAL A 741 11.41 -14.29 -33.48
N HIS A 742 11.18 -13.59 -34.59
CA HIS A 742 12.18 -13.33 -35.61
C HIS A 742 12.16 -11.86 -36.03
N TYR A 743 13.34 -11.26 -36.15
CA TYR A 743 13.51 -9.92 -36.70
C TYR A 743 14.34 -9.97 -38.00
N ASP A 744 13.76 -9.49 -39.10
CA ASP A 744 14.44 -9.37 -40.38
C ASP A 744 15.05 -7.98 -40.55
N THR A 745 16.37 -7.87 -40.39
CA THR A 745 17.11 -6.60 -40.55
C THR A 745 16.97 -5.93 -41.93
N SER A 746 16.57 -6.66 -42.97
CA SER A 746 16.43 -6.13 -44.34
C SER A 746 15.07 -5.48 -44.58
N THR A 747 14.01 -6.08 -44.04
CA THR A 747 12.64 -5.56 -44.13
C THR A 747 12.23 -4.75 -42.90
N LYS A 748 13.00 -4.87 -41.82
CA LYS A 748 12.73 -4.36 -40.46
C LYS A 748 11.44 -4.91 -39.84
N ALA A 749 10.98 -6.05 -40.33
CA ALA A 749 9.79 -6.72 -39.82
C ALA A 749 10.13 -7.55 -38.58
N LEU A 750 9.33 -7.41 -37.53
CA LEU A 750 9.24 -8.34 -36.42
C LEU A 750 8.11 -9.33 -36.70
N SER A 751 8.39 -10.61 -36.53
CA SER A 751 7.45 -11.69 -36.83
C SER A 751 7.37 -12.67 -35.68
N VAL A 752 6.18 -13.22 -35.46
CA VAL A 752 5.87 -14.18 -34.40
C VAL A 752 5.37 -15.51 -34.97
N ASP A 753 5.84 -16.62 -34.43
CA ASP A 753 5.28 -17.96 -34.61
C ASP A 753 4.74 -18.47 -33.27
N ALA A 754 3.44 -18.26 -33.02
CA ALA A 754 2.83 -18.48 -31.72
C ALA A 754 2.89 -19.94 -31.21
N ASN A 755 3.16 -20.92 -32.08
CA ASN A 755 3.28 -22.33 -31.67
C ASN A 755 4.74 -22.79 -31.44
N GLY A 756 5.75 -21.97 -31.77
CA GLY A 756 7.16 -22.27 -31.55
C GLY A 756 7.69 -23.51 -32.28
N SER A 757 7.05 -23.96 -33.36
CA SER A 757 7.47 -25.19 -34.04
C SER A 757 8.83 -25.02 -34.73
N THR A 758 9.74 -25.97 -34.51
CA THR A 758 11.15 -25.89 -34.95
C THR A 758 11.26 -25.56 -36.44
N GLY A 759 11.85 -24.40 -36.76
CA GLY A 759 12.13 -23.96 -38.13
C GLY A 759 11.18 -22.90 -38.70
N GLY A 760 10.27 -22.33 -37.91
CA GLY A 760 9.59 -21.08 -38.27
C GLY A 760 8.65 -21.18 -39.46
N ALA A 761 7.92 -22.30 -39.59
CA ALA A 761 7.12 -22.56 -40.77
C ALA A 761 5.92 -21.60 -40.91
N ASN A 762 5.56 -20.84 -39.86
CA ASN A 762 4.36 -19.98 -39.84
C ASN A 762 4.59 -18.61 -39.20
N PHE A 763 5.77 -17.99 -39.36
CA PHE A 763 5.97 -16.61 -38.90
C PHE A 763 4.95 -15.64 -39.54
N VAL A 764 4.26 -14.90 -38.69
CA VAL A 764 3.36 -13.80 -39.06
C VAL A 764 4.05 -12.51 -38.66
N ASP A 765 4.23 -11.60 -39.61
CA ASP A 765 4.77 -10.28 -39.31
C ASP A 765 3.74 -9.51 -38.48
N VAL A 766 4.17 -8.99 -37.33
CA VAL A 766 3.32 -8.27 -36.37
C VAL A 766 3.64 -6.78 -36.33
N ALA A 767 4.90 -6.39 -36.57
CA ALA A 767 5.30 -4.99 -36.59
C ALA A 767 6.43 -4.72 -37.57
N VAL A 768 6.59 -3.45 -37.94
CA VAL A 768 7.72 -2.90 -38.69
C VAL A 768 8.36 -1.79 -37.87
N LEU A 769 9.67 -1.90 -37.63
CA LEU A 769 10.44 -0.90 -36.89
C LEU A 769 11.06 0.10 -37.87
N GLN A 770 10.53 1.32 -37.95
CA GLN A 770 10.94 2.32 -38.96
C GLN A 770 12.43 2.69 -38.83
N ASN A 771 12.91 2.92 -37.61
CA ASN A 771 14.30 3.20 -37.25
C ASN A 771 15.08 1.93 -36.84
N GLY A 772 14.54 0.74 -37.14
CA GLY A 772 15.01 -0.54 -36.60
C GLY A 772 16.52 -0.76 -36.63
N PRO A 773 17.11 -1.33 -35.57
CA PRO A 773 18.55 -1.46 -35.41
C PRO A 773 19.19 -2.36 -36.48
N ALA A 774 20.38 -1.98 -36.93
CA ALA A 774 21.13 -2.67 -37.98
C ALA A 774 22.05 -3.80 -37.45
N THR A 775 22.08 -4.00 -36.14
CA THR A 775 22.94 -4.95 -35.42
C THR A 775 22.10 -5.86 -34.53
N THR A 776 22.46 -7.14 -34.43
CA THR A 776 21.82 -8.12 -33.55
C THR A 776 22.02 -7.78 -32.07
N GLY A 777 21.08 -8.15 -31.20
CA GLY A 777 21.20 -7.99 -29.75
C GLY A 777 20.86 -6.59 -29.25
N THR A 778 19.83 -5.96 -29.83
CA THR A 778 19.40 -4.60 -29.47
C THR A 778 17.89 -4.46 -29.28
N ILE A 779 17.08 -5.45 -29.70
CA ILE A 779 15.63 -5.40 -29.53
C ILE A 779 15.26 -6.19 -28.28
N ASN A 780 14.75 -5.51 -27.26
CA ASN A 780 14.23 -6.12 -26.05
C ASN A 780 12.80 -6.61 -26.29
N ILE A 781 12.56 -7.89 -26.04
CA ILE A 781 11.27 -8.54 -26.16
C ILE A 781 10.79 -8.94 -24.77
N LEU A 782 9.55 -8.58 -24.46
CA LEU A 782 8.80 -9.08 -23.29
C LEU A 782 7.90 -10.23 -23.74
N TYR A 783 7.93 -11.34 -23.01
CA TYR A 783 7.13 -12.53 -23.31
C TYR A 783 6.88 -13.35 -22.04
N ASP A 784 5.85 -14.18 -22.05
CA ASP A 784 5.51 -15.04 -20.91
C ASP A 784 5.97 -16.49 -21.14
N ASP A 785 6.20 -17.21 -20.05
CA ASP A 785 6.29 -18.67 -20.07
C ASP A 785 4.94 -19.35 -19.85
N THR A 786 4.87 -20.67 -20.00
CA THR A 786 3.65 -21.46 -19.80
C THR A 786 3.06 -21.42 -18.38
N ASN A 787 3.76 -20.81 -17.42
CA ASN A 787 3.24 -20.51 -16.08
C ASN A 787 2.82 -19.04 -15.94
N HIS A 788 2.77 -18.27 -17.03
CA HIS A 788 2.53 -16.83 -17.07
C HIS A 788 3.53 -16.02 -16.24
N VAL A 789 4.78 -16.50 -16.16
CA VAL A 789 5.89 -15.69 -15.63
C VAL A 789 6.48 -14.90 -16.79
N GLN A 790 6.57 -13.58 -16.62
CA GLN A 790 7.12 -12.67 -17.60
C GLN A 790 8.64 -12.72 -17.65
N HIS A 791 9.20 -12.68 -18.86
CA HIS A 791 10.63 -12.72 -19.16
C HIS A 791 11.01 -11.60 -20.13
N THR A 792 12.24 -11.10 -20.01
CA THR A 792 12.82 -10.17 -20.99
C THR A 792 14.03 -10.80 -21.65
N VAL A 793 14.11 -10.70 -22.98
CA VAL A 793 15.28 -11.14 -23.76
C VAL A 793 15.63 -10.13 -24.84
N THR A 794 16.92 -9.96 -25.12
CA THR A 794 17.39 -9.11 -26.22
C THR A 794 17.78 -9.97 -27.42
N ILE A 795 17.16 -9.72 -28.59
CA ILE A 795 17.40 -10.45 -29.85
C ILE A 795 18.21 -9.64 -30.88
#